data_AF-A0A1G5AW06-F1
#
_entry.id   AF-A0A1G5AW06-F1
#
_cell.length_a   1.000
_cell.length_b   1.000
_cell.length_c   1.000
_cell.angle_alpha   90.00
_cell.angle_beta   90.00
_cell.angle_gamma   90.00
#
_symmetry.space_group_name_H-M   'P 1'
#
loop_
_entity.id
_entity.type
_entity.pdbx_description
1 polymer ?
#
loop_
_entity_poly.entity_id
_entity_poly.type
_entity_poly.pdbx_seq_one_letter_code
_entity_poly.pdbx_strand_id
1 'polypeptide(L)'
;MNRKHGKLILLLLITAAIFILTGCGGNLDTKLTVNDDLSGERRMTFTLDKSDAQNSIKGKSDEIKKDLANTLPDALTMEDRSAGGNIEIVFTLKFSDMDDYNRKVRDLFHAGGGFAPDDPVTWYKPDTVFAKGVEFEEHFNSKDLMVWFQNYLISKGYVTEKDRIHIFETTSCTYDVCGEKGTASPVVVESLKYAPFESINIYTDFNGPYDIDRKIEVILPQSSMDFNGEEIKAFLDDKVADGFEGEWNDISGNAVFTISGNGLDADEINDMMNGFCGIEDPDMFYISKEATLKYGGESVTAGPDGFVNIANVFGESSGVAENLDLSDFVYDRSKKINLNYYVDDDEDYNGAVKLPDRTEVAVKNEGTAGEDGYQLFFNTDQSSLLIEYAYTYKYHADEMDIELTPKRKGDVSRKVTVHFTNRIEKDQLSSMQKEVEDCFKAVNERFGAEEDMITLKSIKSDDNGFNVVITTNVKADAGIRESDLWNVAFDADNHLSFTEDTKALFPLFATMHVEDEFDTGIFSGSDIDTFTYTLKGIGKPIFDEEMANIAEKTGLEKTFGGNDNKVILTDVDPERAVVISITGKRLSIVAAIIWGIAAICLIAGVISIFVFIKNRKEDINRPIPTVPKDEDNEAVGNPSSDNKNNPGPTSQPENKQAPGSDPKSGTGDDVKPDNKQVPNGPKPVRETPDGKVICPGCGKILAKGTLFCGMCGYRL
;
A
#
# COMPACT_ATOMS: atom_id res chain seq x y z
N MET A 1 84.86 9.47 74.11
CA MET A 1 84.42 9.45 72.70
C MET A 1 83.41 8.33 72.52
N ASN A 2 82.20 8.58 71.98
CA ASN A 2 81.19 7.53 71.84
C ASN A 2 80.45 7.60 70.49
N ARG A 3 80.34 6.46 69.81
CA ARG A 3 79.88 6.30 68.40
C ARG A 3 78.46 6.82 68.11
N LYS A 4 77.67 7.21 69.11
CA LYS A 4 76.26 7.62 68.95
C LYS A 4 76.08 8.92 68.16
N HIS A 5 76.87 9.97 68.40
CA HIS A 5 76.74 11.22 67.64
C HIS A 5 77.18 11.06 66.18
N GLY A 6 78.24 10.29 65.91
CA GLY A 6 78.63 9.92 64.55
C GLY A 6 77.54 9.13 63.82
N LYS A 7 76.84 8.23 64.52
CA LYS A 7 75.67 7.52 63.95
C LYS A 7 74.45 8.42 63.73
N LEU A 8 74.21 9.43 64.57
CA LEU A 8 73.09 10.37 64.38
C LEU A 8 73.35 11.31 63.19
N ILE A 9 74.59 11.77 63.03
CA ILE A 9 75.02 12.54 61.85
C ILE A 9 75.00 11.67 60.59
N LEU A 10 75.43 10.41 60.66
CA LEU A 10 75.32 9.46 59.54
C LEU A 10 73.86 9.17 59.18
N LEU A 11 72.94 9.09 60.16
CA LEU A 11 71.51 8.92 59.89
C LEU A 11 70.95 10.16 59.18
N LEU A 12 71.26 11.36 59.67
CA LEU A 12 70.91 12.62 59.00
C LEU A 12 71.49 12.71 57.58
N LEU A 13 72.71 12.22 57.35
CA LEU A 13 73.32 12.17 56.01
C LEU A 13 72.66 11.14 55.09
N ILE A 14 72.24 9.98 55.60
CA ILE A 14 71.52 8.98 54.79
C ILE A 14 70.09 9.45 54.49
N THR A 15 69.40 10.08 55.45
CA THR A 15 68.09 10.68 55.20
C THR A 15 68.21 11.86 54.21
N ALA A 16 69.26 12.68 54.30
CA ALA A 16 69.55 13.75 53.34
C ALA A 16 70.06 13.25 51.97
N ALA A 17 70.51 11.99 51.86
CA ALA A 17 70.92 11.35 50.60
C ALA A 17 69.81 10.52 49.93
N ILE A 18 68.64 10.40 50.59
CA ILE A 18 67.41 9.81 50.01
C ILE A 18 66.39 10.92 49.70
N PHE A 19 66.56 12.12 50.26
CA PHE A 19 66.09 13.35 49.64
C PHE A 19 66.68 13.49 48.22
N ILE A 20 65.83 13.82 47.24
CA ILE A 20 66.22 14.39 45.94
C ILE A 20 67.04 13.42 45.04
N LEU A 21 66.52 12.21 44.85
CA LEU A 21 66.76 11.43 43.61
C LEU A 21 65.73 11.83 42.54
N THR A 22 65.69 13.12 42.21
CA THR A 22 64.91 13.67 41.09
C THR A 22 65.82 13.81 39.88
N GLY A 23 65.84 12.79 39.03
CA GLY A 23 66.07 13.01 37.60
C GLY A 23 64.70 13.17 36.96
N CYS A 24 64.48 14.23 36.20
CA CYS A 24 63.31 14.40 35.37
C CYS A 24 63.66 13.96 33.95
N GLY A 25 63.08 12.86 33.47
CA GLY A 25 63.23 12.46 32.07
C GLY A 25 62.62 13.48 31.10
N GLY A 26 62.80 13.23 29.81
CA GLY A 26 62.25 14.09 28.75
C GLY A 26 60.72 14.07 28.73
N ASN A 27 60.13 15.21 28.37
CA ASN A 27 58.70 15.40 28.24
C ASN A 27 58.30 15.40 26.76
N LEU A 28 57.17 14.78 26.44
CA LEU A 28 56.58 14.78 25.10
C LEU A 28 55.17 15.38 25.16
N ASP A 29 55.04 16.66 24.82
CA ASP A 29 53.76 17.36 24.77
C ASP A 29 53.24 17.40 23.34
N THR A 30 52.07 16.83 23.10
CA THR A 30 51.47 16.78 21.76
C THR A 30 50.16 17.57 21.67
N LYS A 31 49.91 18.19 20.52
CA LYS A 31 48.60 18.74 20.15
C LYS A 31 48.19 18.18 18.80
N LEU A 32 47.01 17.55 18.73
CA LEU A 32 46.29 17.31 17.48
C LEU A 32 45.35 18.49 17.19
N THR A 33 45.22 18.87 15.93
CA THR A 33 44.13 19.75 15.47
C THR A 33 43.62 19.24 14.13
N VAL A 34 42.32 18.95 14.08
CA VAL A 34 41.55 18.56 12.89
C VAL A 34 40.48 19.63 12.67
N ASN A 35 40.46 20.21 11.49
CA ASN A 35 39.50 21.24 11.08
C ASN A 35 38.19 20.60 10.60
N ASP A 36 37.15 21.40 10.36
CA ASP A 36 35.82 20.90 9.92
C ASP A 36 35.81 20.32 8.49
N ASP A 37 36.84 20.66 7.69
CA ASP A 37 37.15 20.09 6.37
C ASP A 37 38.03 18.82 6.46
N LEU A 38 38.29 18.32 7.68
CA LEU A 38 39.13 17.18 8.01
C LEU A 38 40.62 17.33 7.67
N SER A 39 41.07 18.51 7.23
CA SER A 39 42.49 18.87 7.18
C SER A 39 43.05 19.16 8.57
N GLY A 40 44.37 19.26 8.73
CA GLY A 40 44.92 19.64 10.03
C GLY A 40 46.42 19.43 10.24
N GLU A 41 46.81 19.42 11.51
CA GLU A 41 48.18 19.12 11.94
C GLU A 41 48.27 18.50 13.33
N ARG A 42 49.25 17.61 13.52
CA ARG A 42 49.73 17.17 14.84
C ARG A 42 51.10 17.78 15.12
N ARG A 43 51.21 18.53 16.21
CA ARG A 43 52.49 18.99 16.78
C ARG A 43 52.91 18.06 17.90
N MET A 44 54.21 17.75 17.95
CA MET A 44 54.83 16.87 18.93
C MET A 44 56.11 17.55 19.44
N THR A 45 56.01 18.15 20.63
CA THR A 45 57.08 18.92 21.27
C THR A 45 57.84 18.02 22.22
N PHE A 46 59.11 17.78 21.93
CA PHE A 46 60.05 17.15 22.85
C PHE A 46 60.80 18.23 23.65
N THR A 47 60.68 18.18 24.98
CA THR A 47 61.31 19.13 25.90
C THR A 47 62.20 18.40 26.91
N LEU A 48 63.42 18.90 27.13
CA LEU A 48 64.33 18.40 28.17
C LEU A 48 65.08 19.56 28.84
N ASP A 49 64.94 19.65 30.16
CA ASP A 49 65.60 20.67 30.98
C ASP A 49 67.12 20.44 31.09
N LYS A 50 67.86 21.55 31.23
CA LYS A 50 69.32 21.59 31.30
C LYS A 50 69.94 20.76 32.43
N SER A 51 69.21 20.58 33.54
CA SER A 51 69.60 19.73 34.67
C SER A 51 69.72 18.27 34.27
N ASP A 52 68.83 17.82 33.39
CA ASP A 52 68.61 16.41 33.10
C ASP A 52 69.20 16.02 31.75
N ALA A 53 69.28 16.96 30.81
CA ALA A 53 70.16 16.88 29.64
C ALA A 53 71.62 16.56 30.00
N GLN A 54 72.11 17.00 31.16
CA GLN A 54 73.47 16.68 31.63
C GLN A 54 73.64 15.28 32.23
N ASN A 55 72.54 14.60 32.58
CA ASN A 55 72.56 13.29 33.22
C ASN A 55 72.10 12.15 32.29
N SER A 56 71.11 12.44 31.43
CA SER A 56 70.35 11.42 30.69
C SER A 56 70.68 11.34 29.19
N ILE A 57 71.24 12.40 28.58
CA ILE A 57 71.59 12.41 27.14
C ILE A 57 73.06 12.79 26.93
N LYS A 58 73.80 11.92 26.26
CA LYS A 58 75.25 12.01 25.97
C LYS A 58 75.54 12.74 24.65
N GLY A 59 75.08 13.98 24.53
CA GLY A 59 75.37 14.83 23.39
C GLY A 59 75.00 16.29 23.66
N LYS A 60 75.54 17.22 22.87
CA LYS A 60 75.07 18.62 22.90
C LYS A 60 73.85 18.78 22.00
N SER A 61 72.98 19.73 22.34
CA SER A 61 71.84 20.18 21.52
C SER A 61 72.20 20.30 20.03
N ASP A 62 73.31 20.97 19.77
CA ASP A 62 73.76 21.35 18.43
C ASP A 62 74.21 20.14 17.58
N GLU A 63 74.67 19.08 18.26
CA GLU A 63 75.11 17.82 17.63
C GLU A 63 73.89 16.97 17.27
N ILE A 64 72.95 16.79 18.22
CA ILE A 64 71.69 16.06 18.01
C ILE A 64 70.88 16.70 16.88
N LYS A 65 70.81 18.04 16.84
CA LYS A 65 70.15 18.85 15.81
C LYS A 65 70.78 18.69 14.42
N LYS A 66 72.11 18.70 14.33
CA LYS A 66 72.81 18.57 13.05
C LYS A 66 72.57 17.21 12.40
N ASP A 67 72.58 16.16 13.21
CA ASP A 67 72.38 14.80 12.72
C ASP A 67 70.89 14.52 12.39
N LEU A 68 69.94 15.14 13.12
CA LEU A 68 68.49 15.03 12.89
C LEU A 68 68.07 15.43 11.48
N ALA A 69 68.72 16.46 10.91
CA ALA A 69 68.38 17.02 9.60
C ALA A 69 68.54 16.02 8.42
N ASN A 70 69.14 14.86 8.65
CA ASN A 70 69.30 13.79 7.64
C ASN A 70 68.57 12.49 8.06
N THR A 71 67.69 12.55 9.06
CA THR A 71 66.97 11.36 9.60
C THR A 71 65.56 11.70 10.10
N LEU A 72 65.03 12.87 9.73
CA LEU A 72 63.65 13.25 9.92
C LEU A 72 62.77 12.50 8.88
N PRO A 73 61.68 11.81 9.28
CA PRO A 73 60.75 11.21 8.33
C PRO A 73 60.08 12.26 7.43
N ASP A 74 59.88 11.94 6.14
CA ASP A 74 59.32 12.86 5.13
C ASP A 74 57.91 13.40 5.48
N ALA A 75 57.18 12.72 6.35
CA ALA A 75 55.89 13.15 6.87
C ALA A 75 55.97 14.33 7.88
N LEU A 76 57.17 14.71 8.33
CA LEU A 76 57.39 15.69 9.39
C LEU A 76 58.19 16.91 8.92
N THR A 77 57.83 18.05 9.50
CA THR A 77 58.69 19.24 9.58
C THR A 77 59.22 19.41 11.01
N MET A 78 60.35 20.10 11.18
CA MET A 78 61.00 20.28 12.48
C MET A 78 61.32 21.76 12.75
N GLU A 79 60.91 22.25 13.92
CA GLU A 79 61.29 23.54 14.49
C GLU A 79 62.17 23.30 15.74
N ASP A 80 63.17 24.16 15.97
CA ASP A 80 64.02 24.10 17.17
C ASP A 80 63.94 25.44 17.92
N ARG A 81 63.61 25.35 19.21
CA ARG A 81 63.45 26.48 20.14
C ARG A 81 64.40 26.41 21.33
N SER A 82 65.32 25.45 21.33
CA SER A 82 66.28 25.19 22.40
C SER A 82 67.02 26.46 22.85
N ALA A 83 66.86 26.83 24.13
CA ALA A 83 67.36 28.08 24.70
C ALA A 83 68.02 27.89 26.06
N GLY A 84 69.06 28.66 26.35
CA GLY A 84 69.75 28.66 27.66
C GLY A 84 70.50 27.37 28.05
N GLY A 85 70.37 26.29 27.27
CA GLY A 85 70.83 24.94 27.57
C GLY A 85 69.71 23.93 27.85
N ASN A 86 68.44 24.35 27.79
CA ASN A 86 67.30 23.45 27.63
C ASN A 86 67.17 23.06 26.15
N ILE A 87 66.60 21.88 25.89
CA ILE A 87 66.23 21.41 24.55
C ILE A 87 64.71 21.54 24.39
N GLU A 88 64.25 22.16 23.31
CA GLU A 88 62.84 22.17 22.87
C GLU A 88 62.83 21.97 21.34
N ILE A 89 62.33 20.83 20.88
CA ILE A 89 62.23 20.47 19.46
C ILE A 89 60.78 20.13 19.14
N VAL A 90 60.19 20.81 18.15
CA VAL A 90 58.80 20.60 17.73
C VAL A 90 58.78 19.91 16.38
N PHE A 91 58.24 18.70 16.35
CA PHE A 91 57.94 17.99 15.12
C PHE A 91 56.49 18.28 14.72
N THR A 92 56.23 18.64 13.47
CA THR A 92 54.87 18.93 12.98
C THR A 92 54.55 18.08 11.75
N LEU A 93 53.55 17.21 11.91
CA LEU A 93 52.88 16.46 10.84
C LEU A 93 51.69 17.31 10.37
N LYS A 94 51.64 17.68 9.10
CA LYS A 94 50.45 18.33 8.49
C LYS A 94 49.75 17.34 7.57
N PHE A 95 48.42 17.36 7.52
CA PHE A 95 47.61 16.51 6.64
C PHE A 95 46.53 17.30 5.92
N SER A 96 46.20 16.90 4.69
CA SER A 96 45.11 17.49 3.90
C SER A 96 43.73 16.95 4.28
N ASP A 97 43.69 15.72 4.80
CA ASP A 97 42.50 14.90 5.00
C ASP A 97 42.84 13.69 5.90
N MET A 98 41.86 12.86 6.23
CA MET A 98 42.05 11.69 7.09
C MET A 98 42.81 10.52 6.44
N ASP A 99 42.79 10.36 5.12
CA ASP A 99 43.53 9.30 4.44
C ASP A 99 45.03 9.63 4.38
N ASP A 100 45.36 10.90 4.10
CA ASP A 100 46.71 11.44 4.20
C ASP A 100 47.21 11.44 5.66
N TYR A 101 46.34 11.67 6.65
CA TYR A 101 46.70 11.51 8.06
C TYR A 101 47.01 10.04 8.40
N ASN A 102 46.10 9.12 8.09
CA ASN A 102 46.28 7.68 8.29
C ASN A 102 47.57 7.18 7.61
N ARG A 103 47.82 7.58 6.36
CA ARG A 103 49.03 7.24 5.61
C ARG A 103 50.29 7.76 6.31
N LYS A 104 50.31 9.04 6.71
CA LYS A 104 51.46 9.65 7.42
C LYS A 104 51.71 9.03 8.79
N VAL A 105 50.66 8.58 9.48
CA VAL A 105 50.79 7.77 10.71
C VAL A 105 51.49 6.44 10.39
N ARG A 106 51.06 5.69 9.36
CA ARG A 106 51.73 4.45 8.94
C ARG A 106 53.20 4.68 8.58
N ASP A 107 53.52 5.78 7.89
CA ASP A 107 54.90 6.16 7.55
C ASP A 107 55.77 6.39 8.81
N LEU A 108 55.23 6.97 9.88
CA LEU A 108 55.94 7.12 11.17
C LEU A 108 56.14 5.79 11.91
N PHE A 109 55.16 4.88 11.89
CA PHE A 109 55.33 3.54 12.44
C PHE A 109 56.43 2.76 11.69
N HIS A 110 56.45 2.83 10.36
CA HIS A 110 57.50 2.23 9.54
C HIS A 110 58.88 2.85 9.80
N ALA A 111 58.97 4.18 9.96
CA ALA A 111 60.21 4.85 10.38
C ALA A 111 60.64 4.45 11.81
N GLY A 112 59.69 4.08 12.67
CA GLY A 112 59.93 3.46 13.97
C GLY A 112 60.42 2.01 13.91
N GLY A 113 60.39 1.36 12.74
CA GLY A 113 60.69 -0.06 12.58
C GLY A 113 59.56 -1.00 13.07
N GLY A 114 58.36 -0.47 13.24
CA GLY A 114 57.16 -1.22 13.60
C GLY A 114 56.13 -1.28 12.46
N PHE A 115 54.97 -1.85 12.76
CA PHE A 115 53.77 -1.80 11.92
C PHE A 115 52.70 -1.01 12.66
N ALA A 116 51.94 -0.20 11.94
CA ALA A 116 50.75 0.48 12.47
C ALA A 116 49.57 -0.49 12.62
N PRO A 117 48.50 -0.11 13.34
CA PRO A 117 47.21 -0.80 13.27
C PRO A 117 46.69 -0.89 11.81
N ASP A 118 45.82 -1.86 11.55
CA ASP A 118 45.18 -2.00 10.23
C ASP A 118 44.36 -0.75 9.88
N ASP A 119 43.66 -0.16 10.86
CA ASP A 119 43.07 1.18 10.80
C ASP A 119 43.65 2.06 11.94
N PRO A 120 44.64 2.94 11.65
CA PRO A 120 45.27 3.77 12.69
C PRO A 120 44.34 4.85 13.27
N VAL A 121 43.42 5.38 12.46
CA VAL A 121 42.41 6.37 12.85
C VAL A 121 41.08 5.98 12.22
N THR A 122 40.05 5.79 13.04
CA THR A 122 38.65 5.66 12.62
C THR A 122 37.90 6.94 12.92
N TRP A 123 37.04 7.38 12.00
CA TRP A 123 36.32 8.66 12.13
C TRP A 123 34.95 8.61 11.45
N TYR A 124 34.08 9.53 11.84
CA TYR A 124 32.84 9.89 11.13
C TYR A 124 32.42 11.30 11.50
N LYS A 125 32.14 12.12 10.49
CA LYS A 125 31.53 13.44 10.60
C LYS A 125 30.33 13.44 9.66
N PRO A 126 29.09 13.60 10.16
CA PRO A 126 27.92 13.69 9.30
C PRO A 126 27.94 14.97 8.47
N ASP A 127 27.29 14.92 7.32
CA ASP A 127 27.11 16.04 6.40
C ASP A 127 25.62 16.13 6.03
N THR A 128 24.81 16.52 7.02
CA THR A 128 23.34 16.60 6.94
C THR A 128 22.81 17.54 8.01
N VAL A 129 21.67 18.18 7.78
CA VAL A 129 20.99 19.03 8.78
C VAL A 129 20.48 18.23 9.98
N PHE A 130 20.34 16.91 9.87
CA PHE A 130 19.79 16.07 10.93
C PHE A 130 20.83 15.55 11.93
N ALA A 131 22.12 15.90 11.78
CA ALA A 131 23.17 15.45 12.69
C ALA A 131 24.33 16.46 12.85
N LYS A 132 24.93 16.50 14.04
CA LYS A 132 26.05 17.40 14.38
C LYS A 132 27.09 16.70 15.25
N GLY A 133 28.32 17.23 15.22
CA GLY A 133 29.46 16.71 15.97
C GLY A 133 30.36 15.80 15.13
N VAL A 134 31.21 15.04 15.82
CA VAL A 134 32.20 14.13 15.25
C VAL A 134 32.43 12.92 16.15
N GLU A 135 32.72 11.78 15.52
CA GLU A 135 33.28 10.59 16.15
C GLU A 135 34.71 10.40 15.60
N PHE A 136 35.69 10.21 16.47
CA PHE A 136 37.10 10.12 16.09
C PHE A 136 37.88 9.31 17.15
N GLU A 137 38.57 8.25 16.73
CA GLU A 137 39.41 7.41 17.58
C GLU A 137 40.77 7.15 16.91
N GLU A 138 41.86 7.42 17.65
CA GLU A 138 43.20 6.95 17.32
C GLU A 138 43.43 5.57 17.93
N HIS A 139 43.88 4.61 17.14
CA HIS A 139 44.24 3.26 17.60
C HIS A 139 45.71 3.15 18.05
N PHE A 140 46.31 4.29 18.44
CA PHE A 140 47.71 4.42 18.83
C PHE A 140 47.94 5.52 19.88
N ASN A 141 49.09 5.49 20.56
CA ASN A 141 49.49 6.52 21.51
C ASN A 141 50.44 7.55 20.90
N SER A 142 50.47 8.73 21.53
CA SER A 142 51.39 9.82 21.15
C SER A 142 52.87 9.45 21.21
N LYS A 143 53.26 8.43 22.00
CA LYS A 143 54.63 7.88 22.05
C LYS A 143 54.96 7.03 20.82
N ASP A 144 53.98 6.37 20.22
CA ASP A 144 54.18 5.38 19.15
C ASP A 144 54.63 6.08 17.85
N LEU A 145 54.01 7.22 17.54
CA LEU A 145 54.42 8.15 16.47
C LEU A 145 55.87 8.66 16.62
N MET A 146 56.49 8.49 17.79
CA MET A 146 57.81 9.02 18.15
C MET A 146 58.86 7.93 18.45
N VAL A 147 58.54 6.65 18.20
CA VAL A 147 59.49 5.53 18.35
C VAL A 147 60.72 5.69 17.43
N TRP A 148 60.54 6.25 16.23
CA TRP A 148 61.64 6.58 15.32
C TRP A 148 62.67 7.52 15.97
N PHE A 149 62.22 8.51 16.76
CA PHE A 149 63.09 9.47 17.43
C PHE A 149 63.87 8.83 18.59
N GLN A 150 63.22 7.93 19.36
CA GLN A 150 63.92 7.13 20.37
C GLN A 150 65.01 6.25 19.74
N ASN A 151 64.67 5.53 18.67
CA ASN A 151 65.60 4.66 17.95
C ASN A 151 66.76 5.45 17.35
N TYR A 152 66.48 6.64 16.79
CA TYR A 152 67.51 7.58 16.34
C TYR A 152 68.47 7.98 17.46
N LEU A 153 67.98 8.47 18.61
CA LEU A 153 68.81 8.88 19.75
C LEU A 153 69.70 7.75 20.27
N ILE A 154 69.18 6.51 20.30
CA ILE A 154 69.92 5.33 20.74
C ILE A 154 70.94 4.88 19.68
N SER A 155 70.58 4.90 18.39
CA SER A 155 71.49 4.53 17.28
C SER A 155 72.74 5.41 17.20
N LYS A 156 72.62 6.67 17.60
CA LYS A 156 73.71 7.66 17.68
C LYS A 156 74.52 7.56 18.98
N GLY A 157 74.07 6.76 19.95
CA GLY A 157 74.67 6.65 21.28
C GLY A 157 74.39 7.82 22.21
N TYR A 158 73.48 8.75 21.83
CA TYR A 158 73.06 9.85 22.69
C TYR A 158 72.28 9.34 23.91
N VAL A 159 71.51 8.27 23.77
CA VAL A 159 70.82 7.58 24.88
C VAL A 159 71.21 6.10 24.85
N THR A 160 71.23 5.40 25.99
CA THR A 160 71.43 3.93 25.99
C THR A 160 70.08 3.21 25.95
N GLU A 161 70.03 2.00 25.40
CA GLU A 161 68.79 1.21 25.31
C GLU A 161 68.10 1.02 26.68
N LYS A 162 68.89 0.93 27.77
CA LYS A 162 68.36 0.87 29.15
C LYS A 162 67.60 2.14 29.54
N ASP A 163 68.04 3.28 29.04
CA ASP A 163 67.55 4.60 29.44
C ASP A 163 66.43 5.12 28.50
N ARG A 164 66.03 4.31 27.50
CA ARG A 164 64.94 4.60 26.53
C ARG A 164 63.66 5.13 27.20
N ILE A 165 63.28 4.54 28.33
CA ILE A 165 62.05 4.88 29.05
C ILE A 165 62.07 6.33 29.60
N HIS A 166 63.25 6.91 29.79
CA HIS A 166 63.43 8.29 30.27
C HIS A 166 63.49 9.32 29.12
N ILE A 167 63.37 8.88 27.85
CA ILE A 167 63.26 9.80 26.70
C ILE A 167 61.88 10.49 26.73
N PHE A 168 60.81 9.74 26.95
CA PHE A 168 59.45 10.28 27.17
C PHE A 168 58.95 9.79 28.53
N GLU A 169 59.48 10.37 29.61
CA GLU A 169 59.09 10.00 30.97
C GLU A 169 57.67 10.50 31.28
N THR A 170 57.39 11.76 30.97
CA THR A 170 56.01 12.27 30.89
C THR A 170 55.56 12.41 29.44
N THR A 171 54.24 12.37 29.21
CA THR A 171 53.65 12.67 27.91
C THR A 171 52.27 13.25 28.11
N SER A 172 51.97 14.33 27.39
CA SER A 172 50.63 14.89 27.29
C SER A 172 50.14 14.87 25.84
N CYS A 173 48.82 14.84 25.68
CA CYS A 173 48.18 14.95 24.38
C CYS A 173 46.92 15.78 24.55
N THR A 174 46.89 16.92 23.89
CA THR A 174 45.71 17.80 23.77
C THR A 174 45.14 17.69 22.38
N TYR A 175 43.85 17.88 22.22
CA TYR A 175 43.20 17.80 20.91
C TYR A 175 42.18 18.92 20.70
N ASP A 176 41.86 19.13 19.42
CA ASP A 176 40.95 20.15 18.90
C ASP A 176 40.41 19.57 17.57
N VAL A 177 39.32 18.79 17.63
CA VAL A 177 38.82 17.96 16.52
C VAL A 177 37.44 18.42 16.13
N CYS A 178 37.31 19.08 14.98
CA CYS A 178 36.06 19.74 14.54
C CYS A 178 35.46 20.64 15.64
N GLY A 179 36.32 21.39 16.34
CA GLY A 179 35.97 22.23 17.47
C GLY A 179 35.94 21.55 18.85
N GLU A 180 35.81 20.22 18.94
CA GLU A 180 35.79 19.48 20.21
C GLU A 180 37.18 19.39 20.85
N LYS A 181 37.27 19.71 22.14
CA LYS A 181 38.56 19.97 22.83
C LYS A 181 38.71 19.16 24.09
N GLY A 182 39.84 18.48 24.21
CA GLY A 182 40.12 17.60 25.34
C GLY A 182 41.59 17.25 25.52
N THR A 183 41.85 16.24 26.35
CA THR A 183 43.21 15.78 26.69
C THR A 183 43.21 14.27 26.89
N ALA A 184 43.66 13.52 25.88
CA ALA A 184 43.68 12.06 25.87
C ALA A 184 44.77 11.51 24.94
N SER A 185 45.37 10.38 25.32
CA SER A 185 46.22 9.54 24.44
C SER A 185 45.87 8.08 24.73
N PRO A 186 45.33 7.31 23.76
CA PRO A 186 44.92 7.75 22.42
C PRO A 186 43.87 8.88 22.44
N VAL A 187 43.73 9.62 21.34
CA VAL A 187 42.65 10.61 21.21
C VAL A 187 41.35 9.86 20.89
N VAL A 188 40.32 10.09 21.71
CA VAL A 188 38.96 9.60 21.50
C VAL A 188 38.00 10.78 21.66
N VAL A 189 37.07 10.92 20.72
CA VAL A 189 36.02 11.94 20.67
C VAL A 189 34.71 11.27 20.27
N GLU A 190 33.71 11.37 21.13
CA GLU A 190 32.34 10.91 20.90
C GLU A 190 31.41 12.11 21.14
N SER A 191 31.05 12.84 20.08
CA SER A 191 30.25 14.08 20.19
C SER A 191 29.00 14.11 19.29
N LEU A 192 28.74 13.04 18.55
CA LEU A 192 27.60 12.91 17.64
C LEU A 192 26.27 13.12 18.37
N LYS A 193 25.40 13.92 17.76
CA LYS A 193 24.02 14.18 18.16
C LYS A 193 23.14 14.22 16.93
N TYR A 194 21.88 13.83 17.12
CA TYR A 194 20.92 13.57 16.06
C TYR A 194 19.59 14.28 16.31
N ALA A 195 18.94 14.68 15.22
CA ALA A 195 17.55 15.08 15.13
C ALA A 195 16.79 13.97 14.39
N PRO A 196 16.15 13.02 15.10
CA PRO A 196 15.37 11.96 14.47
C PRO A 196 14.06 12.48 13.86
N PHE A 197 13.43 11.63 13.05
CA PHE A 197 12.06 11.78 12.56
C PHE A 197 11.16 10.81 13.34
N GLU A 198 9.86 11.10 13.42
CA GLU A 198 8.87 10.07 13.80
C GLU A 198 8.57 9.18 12.59
N SER A 199 8.29 9.77 11.43
CA SER A 199 8.17 9.09 10.14
C SER A 199 8.30 10.04 8.94
N ILE A 200 8.51 9.45 7.76
CA ILE A 200 8.07 10.01 6.49
C ILE A 200 6.86 9.19 6.05
N ASN A 201 5.75 9.84 5.69
CA ASN A 201 4.56 9.21 5.15
C ASN A 201 4.40 9.65 3.69
N ILE A 202 4.14 8.69 2.80
CA ILE A 202 3.74 8.93 1.41
C ILE A 202 2.33 8.39 1.24
N TYR A 203 1.42 9.19 0.70
CA TYR A 203 0.03 8.84 0.41
C TYR A 203 -0.20 8.97 -1.10
N THR A 204 -0.77 7.94 -1.71
CA THR A 204 -1.05 7.92 -3.16
C THR A 204 -2.46 7.41 -3.41
N ASP A 205 -3.25 8.20 -4.11
CA ASP A 205 -4.61 7.88 -4.56
C ASP A 205 -4.63 7.89 -6.10
N PHE A 206 -5.41 7.00 -6.70
CA PHE A 206 -5.45 6.74 -8.14
C PHE A 206 -6.87 6.92 -8.68
N ASN A 207 -7.27 8.19 -8.83
CA ASN A 207 -8.50 8.60 -9.52
C ASN A 207 -8.54 8.15 -11.00
N GLY A 208 -7.40 7.72 -11.54
CA GLY A 208 -7.30 6.97 -12.79
C GLY A 208 -5.84 6.70 -13.23
N PRO A 209 -5.63 6.09 -14.40
CA PRO A 209 -4.29 5.78 -14.92
C PRO A 209 -3.39 7.00 -15.22
N TYR A 210 -3.97 8.21 -15.24
CA TYR A 210 -3.30 9.49 -15.48
C TYR A 210 -3.91 10.62 -14.61
N ASP A 211 -4.45 10.26 -13.45
CA ASP A 211 -5.15 11.15 -12.53
C ASP A 211 -4.80 10.68 -11.11
N ILE A 212 -3.70 11.23 -10.58
CA ILE A 212 -3.03 10.73 -9.36
C ILE A 212 -3.00 11.84 -8.31
N ASP A 213 -3.51 11.54 -7.12
CA ASP A 213 -3.45 12.41 -5.95
C ASP A 213 -2.29 11.93 -5.05
N ARG A 214 -1.42 12.86 -4.64
CA ARG A 214 -0.17 12.53 -3.95
C ARG A 214 0.09 13.52 -2.82
N LYS A 215 0.30 12.99 -1.62
CA LYS A 215 0.68 13.76 -0.43
C LYS A 215 1.90 13.13 0.24
N ILE A 216 2.87 13.95 0.60
CA ILE A 216 4.09 13.57 1.31
C ILE A 216 4.11 14.33 2.64
N GLU A 217 4.30 13.64 3.76
CA GLU A 217 4.41 14.25 5.09
C GLU A 217 5.73 13.83 5.78
N VAL A 218 6.48 14.81 6.26
CA VAL A 218 7.69 14.60 7.07
C VAL A 218 7.37 15.01 8.51
N ILE A 219 7.28 14.02 9.41
CA ILE A 219 6.88 14.22 10.81
C ILE A 219 8.11 14.34 11.71
N LEU A 220 8.34 15.54 12.23
CA LEU A 220 9.49 15.89 13.05
C LEU A 220 9.06 16.17 14.51
N PRO A 221 9.65 15.47 15.51
CA PRO A 221 9.38 15.77 16.91
C PRO A 221 10.00 17.12 17.29
N GLN A 222 9.39 17.85 18.23
CA GLN A 222 9.86 19.19 18.63
C GLN A 222 11.35 19.21 19.04
N SER A 223 11.89 18.12 19.59
CA SER A 223 13.32 17.98 19.92
C SER A 223 14.27 18.12 18.72
N SER A 224 13.81 17.77 17.52
CA SER A 224 14.55 17.90 16.26
C SER A 224 14.52 19.35 15.76
N MET A 225 13.38 20.02 15.91
CA MET A 225 13.24 21.45 15.64
C MET A 225 14.06 22.30 16.63
N ASP A 226 14.13 21.91 17.91
CA ASP A 226 14.99 22.53 18.93
C ASP A 226 16.50 22.32 18.66
N PHE A 227 16.87 21.35 17.82
CA PHE A 227 18.27 21.00 17.51
C PHE A 227 18.85 21.72 16.29
N ASN A 228 18.04 21.91 15.23
CA ASN A 228 18.48 22.53 13.97
C ASN A 228 17.32 23.10 13.13
N GLY A 229 16.26 23.61 13.77
CA GLY A 229 14.97 23.89 13.12
C GLY A 229 14.94 25.01 12.07
N GLU A 230 15.93 25.89 11.98
CA GLU A 230 16.02 26.87 10.88
C GLU A 230 16.62 26.21 9.63
N GLU A 231 17.68 25.42 9.81
CA GLU A 231 18.37 24.69 8.75
C GLU A 231 17.57 23.47 8.25
N ILE A 232 16.81 22.78 9.13
CA ILE A 232 15.88 21.70 8.75
C ILE A 232 14.74 22.25 7.88
N LYS A 233 14.26 23.46 8.19
CA LYS A 233 13.26 24.14 7.33
C LYS A 233 13.85 24.48 5.98
N ALA A 234 14.98 25.17 5.95
CA ALA A 234 15.66 25.51 4.70
C ALA A 234 16.01 24.27 3.84
N PHE A 235 16.30 23.12 4.45
CA PHE A 235 16.48 21.85 3.74
C PHE A 235 15.16 21.32 3.14
N LEU A 236 14.07 21.23 3.91
CA LEU A 236 12.80 20.70 3.41
C LEU A 236 12.12 21.64 2.41
N ASP A 237 12.25 22.95 2.59
CA ASP A 237 11.77 23.96 1.66
C ASP A 237 12.54 23.90 0.30
N ASP A 238 13.79 23.39 0.29
CA ASP A 238 14.63 23.11 -0.90
C ASP A 238 14.33 21.76 -1.56
N LYS A 239 13.53 20.89 -0.90
CA LYS A 239 13.02 19.61 -1.42
C LYS A 239 11.65 19.73 -2.11
N VAL A 240 11.13 20.95 -2.34
CA VAL A 240 9.89 21.18 -3.09
C VAL A 240 10.19 21.37 -4.57
N ALA A 241 9.60 20.54 -5.44
CA ALA A 241 9.78 20.66 -6.89
C ALA A 241 9.05 21.88 -7.48
N ASP A 242 9.55 22.38 -8.62
CA ASP A 242 8.92 23.49 -9.36
C ASP A 242 7.45 23.17 -9.69
N GLY A 243 6.53 24.02 -9.24
CA GLY A 243 5.07 23.86 -9.45
C GLY A 243 4.30 23.41 -8.21
N PHE A 244 4.98 22.87 -7.19
CA PHE A 244 4.38 22.45 -5.92
C PHE A 244 4.60 23.50 -4.82
N GLU A 245 3.83 23.42 -3.73
CA GLU A 245 4.04 24.23 -2.52
C GLU A 245 4.19 23.32 -1.29
N GLY A 246 5.06 23.72 -0.35
CA GLY A 246 5.30 23.02 0.91
C GLY A 246 4.69 23.75 2.11
N GLU A 247 3.82 23.08 2.86
CA GLU A 247 3.16 23.63 4.05
C GLU A 247 3.79 23.14 5.36
N TRP A 248 3.73 23.97 6.41
CA TRP A 248 4.24 23.67 7.75
C TRP A 248 3.14 23.76 8.81
N ASN A 249 2.81 22.63 9.43
CA ASN A 249 1.75 22.48 10.42
C ASN A 249 2.29 21.98 11.78
N ASP A 250 1.53 22.20 12.86
CA ASP A 250 1.73 21.55 14.18
C ASP A 250 0.61 20.53 14.37
N ILE A 251 0.99 19.25 14.45
CA ILE A 251 0.06 18.15 14.68
C ILE A 251 0.50 17.40 15.94
N SER A 252 -0.31 17.52 16.99
CA SER A 252 -0.07 16.92 18.31
C SER A 252 1.27 17.31 18.99
N GLY A 253 1.87 18.45 18.62
CA GLY A 253 3.19 18.88 19.12
C GLY A 253 4.39 18.34 18.33
N ASN A 254 4.15 17.69 17.19
CA ASN A 254 5.15 17.46 16.15
C ASN A 254 5.02 18.54 15.08
N ALA A 255 6.15 18.99 14.54
CA ALA A 255 6.16 19.79 13.33
C ALA A 255 6.01 18.86 12.12
N VAL A 256 4.98 19.09 11.31
CA VAL A 256 4.72 18.32 10.09
C VAL A 256 4.95 19.24 8.90
N PHE A 257 5.83 18.80 8.00
CA PHE A 257 5.99 19.41 6.69
C PHE A 257 5.23 18.58 5.65
N THR A 258 4.45 19.23 4.79
CA THR A 258 3.57 18.56 3.83
C THR A 258 3.79 19.12 2.43
N ILE A 259 3.96 18.24 1.43
CA ILE A 259 3.89 18.59 0.00
C ILE A 259 2.72 17.80 -0.59
N SER A 260 1.83 18.46 -1.32
CA SER A 260 0.66 17.83 -1.94
C SER A 260 0.47 18.28 -3.39
N GLY A 261 -0.11 17.41 -4.21
CA GLY A 261 -0.70 17.75 -5.51
C GLY A 261 -1.79 16.76 -5.89
N ASN A 262 -2.73 17.22 -6.73
CA ASN A 262 -3.96 16.51 -7.05
C ASN A 262 -4.20 16.53 -8.57
N GLY A 263 -4.73 15.45 -9.13
CA GLY A 263 -4.95 15.28 -10.56
C GLY A 263 -3.67 15.30 -11.40
N LEU A 264 -2.58 14.75 -10.84
CA LEU A 264 -1.24 14.75 -11.45
C LEU A 264 -1.09 13.61 -12.46
N ASP A 265 -0.28 13.83 -13.50
CA ASP A 265 0.20 12.74 -14.35
C ASP A 265 1.49 12.08 -13.80
N ALA A 266 1.93 10.97 -14.42
CA ALA A 266 3.07 10.21 -13.94
C ALA A 266 4.42 10.94 -14.09
N ASP A 267 4.56 11.85 -15.06
CA ASP A 267 5.77 12.68 -15.21
C ASP A 267 5.77 13.76 -14.11
N GLU A 268 4.61 14.33 -13.76
CA GLU A 268 4.46 15.29 -12.65
C GLU A 268 4.73 14.66 -11.26
N ILE A 269 4.26 13.42 -11.03
CA ILE A 269 4.62 12.64 -9.82
C ILE A 269 6.14 12.37 -9.79
N ASN A 270 6.73 12.01 -10.93
CA ASN A 270 8.16 11.77 -11.03
C ASN A 270 8.99 13.02 -10.70
N ASP A 271 8.60 14.19 -11.20
CA ASP A 271 9.27 15.48 -10.89
C ASP A 271 9.08 15.87 -9.41
N MET A 272 7.88 15.69 -8.85
CA MET A 272 7.60 15.88 -7.41
C MET A 272 8.54 15.04 -6.53
N MET A 273 8.71 13.77 -6.87
CA MET A 273 9.54 12.84 -6.10
C MET A 273 11.03 13.04 -6.31
N ASN A 274 11.46 13.45 -7.51
CA ASN A 274 12.85 13.84 -7.77
C ASN A 274 13.25 15.06 -6.93
N GLY A 275 12.37 16.07 -6.84
CA GLY A 275 12.56 17.19 -5.91
C GLY A 275 12.63 16.75 -4.45
N PHE A 276 11.67 15.92 -4.01
CA PHE A 276 11.62 15.46 -2.61
C PHE A 276 12.84 14.64 -2.18
N CYS A 277 13.32 13.74 -3.05
CA CYS A 277 14.54 12.97 -2.82
C CYS A 277 15.81 13.85 -3.00
N GLY A 278 15.78 14.83 -3.91
CA GLY A 278 16.94 15.62 -4.36
C GLY A 278 17.83 14.90 -5.36
N ILE A 279 17.21 14.18 -6.29
CA ILE A 279 17.87 13.31 -7.28
C ILE A 279 17.36 13.70 -8.68
N GLU A 280 18.13 13.37 -9.73
CA GLU A 280 17.69 13.42 -11.13
C GLU A 280 17.64 11.99 -11.70
N ASP A 281 16.53 11.27 -11.47
CA ASP A 281 16.24 9.95 -12.02
C ASP A 281 14.92 10.01 -12.82
N PRO A 282 14.94 9.95 -14.17
CA PRO A 282 13.75 10.05 -15.01
C PRO A 282 12.87 8.79 -14.98
N ASP A 283 13.33 7.70 -14.35
CA ASP A 283 12.57 6.47 -14.15
C ASP A 283 12.21 6.29 -12.64
N MET A 284 12.19 7.38 -11.83
CA MET A 284 11.91 7.31 -10.38
C MET A 284 10.48 6.88 -10.08
N PHE A 285 9.50 7.38 -10.82
CA PHE A 285 8.10 6.92 -10.77
C PHE A 285 7.57 6.77 -12.19
N TYR A 286 6.96 5.63 -12.52
CA TYR A 286 6.31 5.46 -13.82
C TYR A 286 5.23 4.37 -13.83
N ILE A 287 4.30 4.50 -14.79
CA ILE A 287 3.28 3.48 -15.08
C ILE A 287 3.95 2.25 -15.72
N SER A 288 4.17 1.22 -14.91
CA SER A 288 4.97 0.04 -15.26
C SER A 288 4.11 -1.09 -15.82
N LYS A 289 4.16 -1.24 -17.15
CA LYS A 289 3.54 -2.37 -17.86
C LYS A 289 4.06 -3.74 -17.40
N GLU A 290 5.30 -3.84 -16.91
CA GLU A 290 5.81 -5.09 -16.34
C GLU A 290 5.16 -5.39 -14.99
N ALA A 291 4.89 -4.38 -14.16
CA ALA A 291 4.12 -4.55 -12.93
C ALA A 291 2.66 -4.94 -13.22
N THR A 292 2.00 -4.32 -14.22
CA THR A 292 0.65 -4.73 -14.66
C THR A 292 0.60 -6.21 -15.06
N LEU A 293 1.59 -6.67 -15.84
CA LEU A 293 1.68 -8.07 -16.28
C LEU A 293 2.12 -9.06 -15.18
N LYS A 294 2.69 -8.58 -14.07
CA LYS A 294 3.17 -9.40 -12.95
C LYS A 294 2.15 -9.51 -11.80
N TYR A 295 1.42 -8.44 -11.52
CA TYR A 295 0.56 -8.31 -10.33
C TYR A 295 -0.86 -7.81 -10.60
N GLY A 296 -1.19 -7.38 -11.83
CA GLY A 296 -2.53 -6.89 -12.16
C GLY A 296 -3.63 -7.84 -11.72
N GLY A 297 -4.81 -7.27 -11.42
CA GLY A 297 -5.99 -8.00 -10.99
C GLY A 297 -6.43 -9.08 -11.98
N GLU A 298 -7.45 -9.87 -11.59
CA GLU A 298 -7.89 -11.04 -12.35
C GLU A 298 -8.11 -10.75 -13.84
N SER A 299 -7.18 -11.26 -14.66
CA SER A 299 -7.08 -11.14 -16.11
C SER A 299 -8.31 -11.72 -16.82
N VAL A 300 -9.42 -10.97 -16.81
CA VAL A 300 -10.72 -11.24 -17.45
C VAL A 300 -11.01 -12.76 -17.42
N THR A 301 -10.90 -13.34 -16.23
CA THR A 301 -10.72 -14.77 -16.11
C THR A 301 -12.04 -15.48 -16.38
N ALA A 302 -11.98 -16.50 -17.22
CA ALA A 302 -13.06 -17.48 -17.28
C ALA A 302 -13.20 -18.12 -15.88
N GLY A 303 -14.33 -17.88 -15.22
CA GLY A 303 -14.66 -18.46 -13.93
C GLY A 303 -14.73 -20.00 -13.99
N PRO A 304 -15.01 -20.69 -12.87
CA PRO A 304 -14.92 -22.15 -12.79
C PRO A 304 -15.75 -22.96 -13.81
N ASP A 305 -16.71 -22.32 -14.50
CA ASP A 305 -17.55 -22.90 -15.55
C ASP A 305 -17.22 -22.43 -16.99
N GLY A 306 -16.26 -21.52 -17.16
CA GLY A 306 -15.79 -21.00 -18.44
C GLY A 306 -16.21 -19.57 -18.80
N PHE A 307 -16.96 -18.85 -17.95
CA PHE A 307 -17.53 -17.54 -18.29
C PHE A 307 -16.71 -16.34 -17.80
N VAL A 308 -16.63 -15.31 -18.65
CA VAL A 308 -16.01 -14.01 -18.33
C VAL A 308 -16.94 -13.20 -17.45
N ASN A 309 -16.48 -12.79 -16.27
CA ASN A 309 -17.12 -11.70 -15.53
C ASN A 309 -16.90 -10.38 -16.28
N ILE A 310 -17.98 -9.72 -16.71
CA ILE A 310 -17.93 -8.46 -17.46
C ILE A 310 -17.90 -7.21 -16.57
N ALA A 311 -18.05 -7.34 -15.24
CA ALA A 311 -17.85 -6.23 -14.30
C ALA A 311 -16.43 -5.65 -14.43
N ASN A 312 -15.42 -6.52 -14.60
CA ASN A 312 -14.01 -6.16 -14.79
C ASN A 312 -13.72 -5.35 -16.08
N VAL A 313 -14.69 -5.18 -16.97
CA VAL A 313 -14.57 -4.29 -18.16
C VAL A 313 -14.99 -2.85 -17.84
N PHE A 314 -15.63 -2.61 -16.69
CA PHE A 314 -15.92 -1.29 -16.14
C PHE A 314 -14.83 -0.84 -15.15
N GLY A 315 -13.57 -1.12 -15.47
CA GLY A 315 -12.37 -0.69 -14.77
C GLY A 315 -11.11 -0.89 -15.61
N GLU A 316 -9.95 -0.51 -15.07
CA GLU A 316 -8.64 -0.68 -15.71
C GLU A 316 -7.57 -1.07 -14.66
N SER A 317 -6.88 -2.21 -14.88
CA SER A 317 -5.72 -2.57 -14.06
C SER A 317 -4.46 -1.89 -14.59
N SER A 318 -3.88 -1.01 -13.79
CA SER A 318 -2.62 -0.31 -14.09
C SER A 318 -1.49 -0.78 -13.19
N GLY A 319 -0.25 -0.62 -13.66
CA GLY A 319 0.96 -1.00 -12.93
C GLY A 319 1.80 0.21 -12.59
N VAL A 320 2.50 0.18 -11.46
CA VAL A 320 3.39 1.23 -10.96
C VAL A 320 4.74 0.62 -10.63
N ALA A 321 5.82 1.33 -10.94
CA ALA A 321 7.13 1.09 -10.36
C ALA A 321 7.68 2.41 -9.79
N GLU A 322 8.25 2.35 -8.59
CA GLU A 322 8.76 3.52 -7.87
C GLU A 322 10.10 3.20 -7.19
N ASN A 323 11.16 3.95 -7.55
CA ASN A 323 12.54 3.78 -7.10
C ASN A 323 12.90 4.83 -6.03
N LEU A 324 12.47 4.62 -4.79
CA LEU A 324 12.72 5.55 -3.70
C LEU A 324 14.18 5.51 -3.22
N ASP A 325 14.79 6.68 -3.09
CA ASP A 325 16.03 6.90 -2.32
C ASP A 325 15.92 8.18 -1.48
N LEU A 326 15.80 7.97 -0.17
CA LEU A 326 15.67 8.97 0.88
C LEU A 326 17.00 9.17 1.62
N SER A 327 18.15 8.84 1.00
CA SER A 327 19.47 8.88 1.66
C SER A 327 19.85 10.23 2.29
N ASP A 328 19.35 11.36 1.76
CA ASP A 328 19.57 12.70 2.33
C ASP A 328 18.91 12.90 3.70
N PHE A 329 17.82 12.17 3.98
CA PHE A 329 17.10 12.18 5.24
C PHE A 329 17.73 11.22 6.28
N VAL A 330 18.83 10.53 5.95
CA VAL A 330 19.52 9.65 6.90
C VAL A 330 20.25 10.47 7.95
N TYR A 331 19.74 10.43 9.19
CA TYR A 331 20.33 11.16 10.31
C TYR A 331 21.45 10.39 11.03
N ASP A 332 21.49 9.05 11.01
CA ASP A 332 22.49 8.26 11.75
C ASP A 332 23.22 7.16 10.94
N ARG A 333 24.23 6.55 11.58
CA ARG A 333 25.05 5.47 11.01
C ARG A 333 24.27 4.20 10.63
N SER A 334 23.04 4.01 11.10
CA SER A 334 22.22 2.82 10.79
C SER A 334 21.60 2.86 9.40
N LYS A 335 21.54 4.06 8.78
CA LYS A 335 20.86 4.30 7.50
C LYS A 335 19.37 3.92 7.50
N LYS A 336 18.71 4.10 8.64
CA LYS A 336 17.28 3.85 8.79
C LYS A 336 16.46 5.12 8.77
N ILE A 337 15.27 5.00 8.20
CA ILE A 337 14.19 5.99 8.19
C ILE A 337 12.90 5.19 8.35
N ASN A 338 12.00 5.64 9.21
CA ASN A 338 10.66 5.05 9.33
C ASN A 338 9.79 5.58 8.18
N LEU A 339 9.68 4.82 7.10
CA LEU A 339 8.85 5.14 5.94
C LEU A 339 7.53 4.38 6.01
N ASN A 340 6.42 5.11 5.95
CA ASN A 340 5.09 4.57 5.70
C ASN A 340 4.68 4.92 4.26
N TYR A 341 4.18 3.94 3.52
CA TYR A 341 3.53 4.16 2.23
C TYR A 341 2.07 3.75 2.34
N TYR A 342 1.20 4.69 2.06
CA TYR A 342 -0.25 4.57 2.08
C TYR A 342 -0.79 4.61 0.65
N VAL A 343 -1.84 3.84 0.44
CA VAL A 343 -2.68 3.92 -0.76
C VAL A 343 -4.13 4.16 -0.34
N ASP A 344 -4.96 4.63 -1.25
CA ASP A 344 -6.43 4.65 -1.10
C ASP A 344 -6.98 3.28 -0.64
N ASP A 345 -8.11 3.27 0.08
CA ASP A 345 -8.74 2.04 0.59
C ASP A 345 -9.92 1.46 -0.20
N ASP A 346 -10.45 2.15 -1.21
CA ASP A 346 -11.46 1.61 -2.14
C ASP A 346 -10.87 0.59 -3.14
N GLU A 347 -9.62 0.78 -3.60
CA GLU A 347 -9.08 0.02 -4.74
C GLU A 347 -8.23 -1.24 -4.42
N ASP A 348 -8.07 -2.09 -5.44
CA ASP A 348 -7.55 -3.47 -5.32
C ASP A 348 -6.04 -3.56 -5.64
N TYR A 349 -5.19 -3.33 -4.62
CA TYR A 349 -3.72 -3.28 -4.74
C TYR A 349 -3.02 -4.63 -4.53
N ASN A 350 -2.04 -4.97 -5.38
CA ASN A 350 -1.20 -6.17 -5.28
C ASN A 350 0.21 -5.93 -5.85
N GLY A 351 1.27 -6.37 -5.18
CA GLY A 351 2.64 -6.05 -5.56
C GLY A 351 3.74 -6.69 -4.72
N ALA A 352 4.96 -6.17 -4.85
CA ALA A 352 6.06 -6.43 -3.93
C ALA A 352 7.02 -5.23 -3.80
N VAL A 353 7.50 -5.03 -2.57
CA VAL A 353 8.61 -4.11 -2.24
C VAL A 353 9.93 -4.88 -2.26
N LYS A 354 10.93 -4.34 -2.97
CA LYS A 354 12.29 -4.89 -3.04
C LYS A 354 13.23 -4.01 -2.22
N LEU A 355 13.77 -4.58 -1.14
CA LEU A 355 14.69 -3.90 -0.23
C LEU A 355 16.15 -3.95 -0.74
N PRO A 356 17.07 -3.12 -0.23
CA PRO A 356 18.46 -3.04 -0.72
C PRO A 356 19.28 -4.33 -0.61
N ASP A 357 18.92 -5.21 0.33
CA ASP A 357 19.50 -6.56 0.50
C ASP A 357 18.99 -7.58 -0.55
N ARG A 358 18.00 -7.17 -1.37
CA ARG A 358 17.24 -7.95 -2.36
C ARG A 358 16.21 -8.90 -1.75
N THR A 359 15.77 -8.66 -0.52
CA THR A 359 14.53 -9.25 0.01
C THR A 359 13.34 -8.63 -0.72
N GLU A 360 12.50 -9.48 -1.31
CA GLU A 360 11.24 -9.12 -1.98
C GLU A 360 10.08 -9.46 -1.03
N VAL A 361 9.38 -8.43 -0.56
CA VAL A 361 8.25 -8.52 0.38
C VAL A 361 6.96 -8.30 -0.41
N ALA A 362 6.09 -9.31 -0.49
CA ALA A 362 4.79 -9.14 -1.13
C ALA A 362 3.92 -8.15 -0.33
N VAL A 363 3.26 -7.24 -1.04
CA VAL A 363 2.36 -6.21 -0.50
C VAL A 363 1.03 -6.31 -1.23
N LYS A 364 -0.08 -6.11 -0.53
CA LYS A 364 -1.43 -6.13 -1.09
C LYS A 364 -2.43 -5.51 -0.11
N ASN A 365 -3.59 -5.11 -0.61
CA ASN A 365 -4.75 -4.83 0.24
C ASN A 365 -5.12 -6.11 1.05
N GLU A 366 -5.37 -5.96 2.36
CA GLU A 366 -5.95 -7.02 3.23
C GLU A 366 -7.21 -6.52 3.97
N GLY A 367 -7.60 -5.26 3.79
CA GLY A 367 -8.54 -4.53 4.66
C GLY A 367 -7.99 -4.27 6.07
N THR A 368 -8.58 -3.37 6.86
CA THR A 368 -9.73 -2.48 6.60
C THR A 368 -9.27 -1.04 6.34
N ALA A 369 -10.19 -0.22 5.83
CA ALA A 369 -10.05 1.24 5.73
C ALA A 369 -9.41 1.90 6.97
N GLY A 370 -8.61 2.93 6.73
CA GLY A 370 -7.85 3.66 7.74
C GLY A 370 -8.61 4.81 8.39
N GLU A 371 -7.85 5.80 8.88
CA GLU A 371 -8.39 7.14 9.11
C GLU A 371 -8.19 7.95 7.81
N ASP A 372 -9.18 8.77 7.45
CA ASP A 372 -9.19 9.68 6.29
C ASP A 372 -9.02 9.02 4.89
N GLY A 373 -9.47 7.78 4.70
CA GLY A 373 -9.56 7.10 3.38
C GLY A 373 -8.25 6.50 2.85
N TYR A 374 -7.27 6.25 3.73
CA TYR A 374 -5.99 5.69 3.36
C TYR A 374 -5.60 4.47 4.20
N GLN A 375 -5.25 3.37 3.52
CA GLN A 375 -4.69 2.16 4.14
C GLN A 375 -3.15 2.15 4.08
N LEU A 376 -2.50 1.58 5.10
CA LEU A 376 -1.06 1.39 5.12
C LEU A 376 -0.64 0.21 4.22
N PHE A 377 -0.20 0.51 2.99
CA PHE A 377 0.22 -0.49 2.02
C PHE A 377 1.50 -1.22 2.45
N PHE A 378 2.47 -0.48 2.99
CA PHE A 378 3.61 -1.04 3.73
C PHE A 378 4.30 -0.03 4.65
N ASN A 379 5.07 -0.55 5.60
CA ASN A 379 6.04 0.18 6.41
C ASN A 379 7.44 -0.41 6.19
N THR A 380 8.48 0.42 6.24
CA THR A 380 9.88 -0.04 6.18
C THR A 380 10.83 0.88 6.95
N ASP A 381 11.89 0.28 7.50
CA ASP A 381 13.04 0.94 8.13
C ASP A 381 14.07 1.44 7.08
N GLN A 382 13.87 1.23 5.78
CA GLN A 382 14.92 1.41 4.75
C GLN A 382 14.87 2.78 4.08
N SER A 383 16.04 3.43 3.99
CA SER A 383 16.21 4.71 3.27
C SER A 383 16.23 4.58 1.75
N SER A 384 16.12 3.38 1.18
CA SER A 384 15.95 3.18 -0.27
C SER A 384 15.28 1.82 -0.55
N LEU A 385 14.46 1.75 -1.60
CA LEU A 385 13.69 0.58 -2.01
C LEU A 385 13.15 0.74 -3.43
N LEU A 386 12.83 -0.37 -4.08
CA LEU A 386 12.04 -0.39 -5.31
C LEU A 386 10.67 -1.00 -5.03
N ILE A 387 9.60 -0.22 -5.17
CA ILE A 387 8.22 -0.69 -5.12
C ILE A 387 7.82 -1.10 -6.54
N GLU A 388 7.20 -2.27 -6.71
CA GLU A 388 6.46 -2.60 -7.94
C GLU A 388 5.10 -3.16 -7.54
N TYR A 389 4.02 -2.54 -8.00
CA TYR A 389 2.65 -3.00 -7.73
C TYR A 389 1.74 -2.78 -8.93
N ALA A 390 0.58 -3.39 -8.89
CA ALA A 390 -0.55 -3.01 -9.71
C ALA A 390 -1.72 -2.65 -8.79
N TYR A 391 -2.57 -1.76 -9.28
CA TYR A 391 -3.89 -1.50 -8.76
C TYR A 391 -4.90 -1.85 -9.85
N THR A 392 -6.13 -2.15 -9.46
CA THR A 392 -7.26 -2.22 -10.39
C THR A 392 -8.21 -1.12 -10.00
N TYR A 393 -8.34 -0.12 -10.87
CA TYR A 393 -9.26 1.01 -10.68
C TYR A 393 -10.62 0.66 -11.27
N LYS A 394 -11.71 0.89 -10.54
CA LYS A 394 -13.09 0.76 -11.05
C LYS A 394 -13.64 2.11 -11.49
N TYR A 395 -14.30 2.17 -12.64
CA TYR A 395 -14.88 3.41 -13.14
C TYR A 395 -16.01 3.90 -12.21
N HIS A 396 -15.95 5.17 -11.82
CA HIS A 396 -16.99 5.80 -10.99
C HIS A 396 -18.23 6.12 -11.84
N ALA A 397 -19.40 5.72 -11.34
CA ALA A 397 -20.69 5.97 -11.97
C ALA A 397 -21.51 7.01 -11.18
N ASP A 398 -21.72 8.19 -11.75
CA ASP A 398 -22.49 9.28 -11.14
C ASP A 398 -24.02 9.08 -11.29
N GLU A 399 -24.50 8.70 -12.49
CA GLU A 399 -25.92 8.40 -12.73
C GLU A 399 -26.19 6.93 -13.10
N MET A 400 -27.16 6.31 -12.41
CA MET A 400 -27.71 4.99 -12.80
C MET A 400 -29.24 5.02 -12.89
N ASP A 401 -29.83 4.69 -14.05
CA ASP A 401 -31.29 4.58 -14.27
C ASP A 401 -31.70 3.15 -14.65
N ILE A 402 -32.45 2.50 -13.77
CA ILE A 402 -33.05 1.18 -13.96
C ILE A 402 -34.54 1.28 -14.27
N GLU A 403 -34.93 1.06 -15.53
CA GLU A 403 -36.33 0.93 -15.95
C GLU A 403 -36.76 -0.54 -15.99
N LEU A 404 -37.42 -1.05 -14.93
CA LEU A 404 -38.00 -2.40 -14.92
C LEU A 404 -39.46 -2.38 -15.40
N THR A 405 -39.82 -3.30 -16.30
CA THR A 405 -41.19 -3.44 -16.83
C THR A 405 -41.70 -4.89 -16.79
N PRO A 406 -42.43 -5.30 -15.73
CA PRO A 406 -43.20 -6.54 -15.70
C PRO A 406 -44.39 -6.49 -16.68
N LYS A 407 -44.30 -7.23 -17.79
CA LYS A 407 -45.31 -7.30 -18.85
C LYS A 407 -46.42 -8.29 -18.43
N ARG A 408 -47.20 -8.81 -19.39
CA ARG A 408 -48.27 -9.80 -19.11
C ARG A 408 -47.71 -11.22 -19.16
N LYS A 409 -48.35 -12.14 -18.44
CA LYS A 409 -48.00 -13.57 -18.30
C LYS A 409 -46.69 -13.88 -17.55
N GLY A 410 -45.87 -12.88 -17.24
CA GLY A 410 -44.54 -13.07 -16.65
C GLY A 410 -43.37 -12.69 -17.58
N ASP A 411 -43.65 -12.15 -18.77
CA ASP A 411 -42.62 -11.48 -19.58
C ASP A 411 -42.00 -10.31 -18.79
N VAL A 412 -40.68 -10.12 -18.88
CA VAL A 412 -39.93 -9.05 -18.20
C VAL A 412 -39.13 -8.24 -19.23
N SER A 413 -38.79 -7.00 -18.92
CA SER A 413 -37.59 -6.33 -19.46
C SER A 413 -37.09 -5.28 -18.49
N ARG A 414 -35.77 -5.28 -18.26
CA ARG A 414 -35.03 -4.18 -17.64
C ARG A 414 -34.32 -3.39 -18.74
N LYS A 415 -34.24 -2.07 -18.59
CA LYS A 415 -33.18 -1.24 -19.19
C LYS A 415 -32.35 -0.71 -18.03
N VAL A 416 -31.05 -0.93 -18.05
CA VAL A 416 -30.08 -0.24 -17.19
C VAL A 416 -29.36 0.78 -18.04
N THR A 417 -29.19 1.97 -17.49
CA THR A 417 -28.37 3.04 -18.06
C THR A 417 -27.42 3.49 -16.96
N VAL A 418 -26.13 3.57 -17.29
CA VAL A 418 -25.07 4.00 -16.38
C VAL A 418 -24.29 5.09 -17.10
N HIS A 419 -24.14 6.25 -16.48
CA HIS A 419 -23.14 7.24 -16.88
C HIS A 419 -21.91 7.04 -15.98
N PHE A 420 -20.74 7.29 -16.56
CA PHE A 420 -19.45 7.21 -15.91
C PHE A 420 -18.70 8.50 -16.20
N THR A 421 -18.02 9.06 -15.21
CA THR A 421 -17.29 10.34 -15.34
C THR A 421 -15.92 10.17 -16.01
N ASN A 422 -15.39 8.94 -16.05
CA ASN A 422 -14.04 8.67 -16.55
C ASN A 422 -13.88 8.93 -18.06
N ARG A 423 -12.74 9.53 -18.45
CA ARG A 423 -12.45 9.95 -19.82
C ARG A 423 -11.67 8.88 -20.59
N ILE A 424 -12.39 7.93 -21.18
CA ILE A 424 -11.82 6.78 -21.90
C ILE A 424 -11.53 7.12 -23.39
N GLU A 425 -10.41 6.63 -23.94
CA GLU A 425 -10.12 6.80 -25.37
C GLU A 425 -11.12 6.04 -26.26
N LYS A 426 -11.36 6.58 -27.46
CA LYS A 426 -12.30 6.00 -28.42
C LYS A 426 -11.98 4.54 -28.78
N ASP A 427 -10.71 4.16 -28.85
CA ASP A 427 -10.29 2.81 -29.23
C ASP A 427 -10.41 1.83 -28.04
N GLN A 428 -10.13 2.27 -26.79
CA GLN A 428 -10.49 1.53 -25.56
C GLN A 428 -12.01 1.29 -25.49
N LEU A 429 -12.82 2.34 -25.65
CA LEU A 429 -14.29 2.28 -25.63
C LEU A 429 -14.85 1.36 -26.72
N SER A 430 -14.15 1.24 -27.85
CA SER A 430 -14.47 0.29 -28.93
C SER A 430 -14.12 -1.16 -28.58
N SER A 431 -13.10 -1.41 -27.75
CA SER A 431 -12.79 -2.74 -27.22
C SER A 431 -13.81 -3.16 -26.18
N MET A 432 -14.09 -2.29 -25.19
CA MET A 432 -15.14 -2.48 -24.18
C MET A 432 -16.50 -2.81 -24.82
N GLN A 433 -16.94 -2.07 -25.85
CA GLN A 433 -18.18 -2.40 -26.56
C GLN A 433 -18.17 -3.84 -27.11
N LYS A 434 -17.07 -4.25 -27.75
CA LYS A 434 -16.94 -5.58 -28.35
C LYS A 434 -16.91 -6.68 -27.30
N GLU A 435 -16.21 -6.48 -26.19
CA GLU A 435 -16.07 -7.47 -25.12
C GLU A 435 -17.41 -7.72 -24.40
N VAL A 436 -18.17 -6.65 -24.15
CA VAL A 436 -19.54 -6.74 -23.62
C VAL A 436 -20.49 -7.41 -24.62
N GLU A 437 -20.38 -7.11 -25.92
CA GLU A 437 -21.17 -7.79 -26.98
C GLU A 437 -20.84 -9.29 -27.11
N ASP A 438 -19.55 -9.66 -27.13
CA ASP A 438 -19.11 -11.07 -27.20
C ASP A 438 -19.53 -11.86 -25.93
N CYS A 439 -19.49 -11.24 -24.74
CA CYS A 439 -19.95 -11.86 -23.49
C CYS A 439 -21.48 -12.08 -23.48
N PHE A 440 -22.29 -11.04 -23.71
CA PHE A 440 -23.75 -11.19 -23.72
C PHE A 440 -24.24 -12.21 -24.75
N LYS A 441 -23.56 -12.30 -25.90
CA LYS A 441 -23.79 -13.35 -26.89
C LYS A 441 -23.52 -14.75 -26.32
N ALA A 442 -22.40 -14.95 -25.62
CA ALA A 442 -22.11 -16.23 -24.95
C ALA A 442 -23.14 -16.58 -23.86
N VAL A 443 -23.67 -15.58 -23.13
CA VAL A 443 -24.76 -15.76 -22.16
C VAL A 443 -26.06 -16.18 -22.84
N ASN A 444 -26.46 -15.52 -23.93
CA ASN A 444 -27.63 -15.93 -24.72
C ASN A 444 -27.49 -17.34 -25.31
N GLU A 445 -26.29 -17.71 -25.78
CA GLU A 445 -25.98 -19.07 -26.27
C GLU A 445 -26.05 -20.12 -25.15
N ARG A 446 -25.53 -19.83 -23.94
CA ARG A 446 -25.61 -20.71 -22.74
C ARG A 446 -27.05 -21.06 -22.38
N PHE A 447 -27.93 -20.06 -22.40
CA PHE A 447 -29.35 -20.22 -22.08
C PHE A 447 -30.19 -20.75 -23.26
N GLY A 448 -29.59 -21.01 -24.43
CA GLY A 448 -30.26 -21.61 -25.58
C GLY A 448 -31.33 -20.72 -26.22
N ALA A 449 -31.12 -19.40 -26.21
CA ALA A 449 -32.11 -18.42 -26.62
C ALA A 449 -32.41 -18.44 -28.15
N GLU A 450 -33.68 -18.31 -28.54
CA GLU A 450 -34.09 -18.09 -29.95
C GLU A 450 -33.97 -16.61 -30.39
N GLU A 451 -34.03 -15.67 -29.43
CA GLU A 451 -33.81 -14.23 -29.59
C GLU A 451 -32.92 -13.74 -28.43
N ASP A 452 -32.03 -12.79 -28.67
CA ASP A 452 -31.11 -12.27 -27.64
C ASP A 452 -31.86 -11.73 -26.40
N MET A 453 -31.64 -12.38 -25.24
CA MET A 453 -32.36 -12.07 -24.00
C MET A 453 -31.70 -10.98 -23.17
N ILE A 454 -30.36 -10.92 -23.16
CA ILE A 454 -29.55 -9.79 -22.67
C ILE A 454 -28.78 -9.19 -23.85
N THR A 455 -28.70 -7.86 -23.91
CA THR A 455 -28.10 -7.13 -25.03
C THR A 455 -27.56 -5.77 -24.62
N LEU A 456 -26.41 -5.41 -25.17
CA LEU A 456 -25.94 -4.03 -25.21
C LEU A 456 -26.80 -3.23 -26.21
N LYS A 457 -27.05 -1.95 -25.92
CA LYS A 457 -27.78 -1.03 -26.82
C LYS A 457 -26.92 0.15 -27.26
N SER A 458 -26.01 0.62 -26.41
CA SER A 458 -24.89 1.46 -26.80
C SER A 458 -23.89 1.63 -25.67
N ILE A 459 -22.64 1.87 -26.05
CA ILE A 459 -21.65 2.58 -25.25
C ILE A 459 -21.23 3.81 -26.07
N LYS A 460 -21.22 5.00 -25.47
CA LYS A 460 -20.92 6.26 -26.15
C LYS A 460 -20.27 7.26 -25.20
N SER A 461 -19.16 7.85 -25.62
CA SER A 461 -18.61 9.05 -25.01
C SER A 461 -19.54 10.26 -25.20
N ASP A 462 -19.50 11.18 -24.25
CA ASP A 462 -20.11 12.51 -24.30
C ASP A 462 -19.10 13.57 -23.82
N ASP A 463 -19.56 14.74 -23.37
CA ASP A 463 -18.67 15.84 -22.94
C ASP A 463 -18.09 15.61 -21.52
N ASN A 464 -18.80 14.84 -20.68
CA ASN A 464 -18.47 14.62 -19.27
C ASN A 464 -17.74 13.29 -19.06
N GLY A 465 -18.16 12.23 -19.75
CA GLY A 465 -17.51 10.91 -19.70
C GLY A 465 -18.11 9.96 -20.74
N PHE A 466 -18.78 8.88 -20.30
CA PHE A 466 -19.48 7.98 -21.22
C PHE A 466 -20.74 7.33 -20.63
N ASN A 467 -21.69 7.06 -21.53
CA ASN A 467 -22.98 6.42 -21.26
C ASN A 467 -23.00 4.96 -21.75
N VAL A 468 -23.33 4.03 -20.86
CA VAL A 468 -23.58 2.60 -21.12
C VAL A 468 -25.08 2.31 -21.02
N VAL A 469 -25.65 1.59 -22.00
CA VAL A 469 -27.06 1.18 -21.99
C VAL A 469 -27.18 -0.32 -22.28
N ILE A 470 -27.69 -1.07 -21.31
CA ILE A 470 -27.90 -2.53 -21.36
C ILE A 470 -29.40 -2.81 -21.21
N THR A 471 -29.91 -3.81 -21.94
CA THR A 471 -31.33 -4.19 -21.88
C THR A 471 -31.54 -5.70 -21.87
N THR A 472 -32.48 -6.15 -21.04
CA THR A 472 -33.01 -7.52 -21.03
C THR A 472 -34.44 -7.58 -21.57
N ASN A 473 -34.86 -8.74 -22.09
CA ASN A 473 -36.22 -8.97 -22.57
C ASN A 473 -36.63 -10.45 -22.49
N VAL A 474 -36.83 -10.95 -21.27
CA VAL A 474 -37.11 -12.38 -20.99
C VAL A 474 -38.60 -12.72 -21.16
N LYS A 475 -38.87 -13.91 -21.69
CA LYS A 475 -40.23 -14.46 -21.89
C LYS A 475 -40.66 -15.37 -20.75
N ALA A 476 -41.94 -15.31 -20.38
CA ALA A 476 -42.49 -16.16 -19.32
C ALA A 476 -42.35 -17.67 -19.60
N ASP A 477 -42.37 -18.06 -20.87
CA ASP A 477 -42.26 -19.44 -21.35
C ASP A 477 -40.82 -19.87 -21.69
N ALA A 478 -39.83 -18.99 -21.52
CA ALA A 478 -38.40 -19.32 -21.71
C ALA A 478 -37.83 -20.21 -20.59
N GLY A 479 -38.45 -20.24 -19.41
CA GLY A 479 -38.00 -21.05 -18.26
C GLY A 479 -36.73 -20.53 -17.55
N ILE A 480 -36.31 -19.30 -17.85
CA ILE A 480 -35.11 -18.62 -17.35
C ILE A 480 -35.56 -17.40 -16.53
N ARG A 481 -34.90 -17.08 -15.41
CA ARG A 481 -35.18 -15.84 -14.66
C ARG A 481 -34.37 -14.69 -15.27
N GLU A 482 -34.90 -13.48 -15.22
CA GLU A 482 -34.18 -12.33 -15.78
C GLU A 482 -32.90 -11.99 -15.00
N SER A 483 -32.88 -12.21 -13.68
CA SER A 483 -31.66 -12.08 -12.88
C SER A 483 -30.61 -13.15 -13.18
N ASP A 484 -30.98 -14.34 -13.68
CA ASP A 484 -30.00 -15.38 -14.09
C ASP A 484 -29.09 -14.88 -15.24
N LEU A 485 -29.55 -13.91 -16.04
CA LEU A 485 -28.75 -13.30 -17.11
C LEU A 485 -27.71 -12.32 -16.56
N TRP A 486 -28.07 -11.54 -15.54
CA TRP A 486 -27.15 -10.61 -14.88
C TRP A 486 -26.12 -11.38 -14.06
N ASN A 487 -26.56 -12.34 -13.26
CA ASN A 487 -25.70 -13.12 -12.37
C ASN A 487 -24.64 -13.92 -13.14
N VAL A 488 -24.98 -14.45 -14.33
CA VAL A 488 -24.00 -15.16 -15.19
C VAL A 488 -23.10 -14.22 -16.00
N ALA A 489 -23.50 -12.97 -16.24
CA ALA A 489 -22.69 -12.00 -16.98
C ALA A 489 -21.71 -11.22 -16.08
N PHE A 490 -22.09 -10.95 -14.82
CA PHE A 490 -21.37 -10.06 -13.89
C PHE A 490 -20.88 -10.77 -12.59
N ASP A 491 -21.07 -12.09 -12.48
CA ASP A 491 -20.79 -12.92 -11.27
C ASP A 491 -21.41 -12.37 -9.97
N ALA A 492 -22.63 -11.85 -10.09
CA ALA A 492 -23.36 -11.13 -9.05
C ALA A 492 -24.56 -11.93 -8.49
N ASP A 493 -25.14 -11.55 -7.34
CA ASP A 493 -26.28 -12.24 -6.72
C ASP A 493 -27.61 -11.45 -6.77
N ASN A 494 -27.98 -10.95 -7.95
CA ASN A 494 -29.25 -10.23 -8.14
C ASN A 494 -30.45 -11.15 -7.93
N HIS A 495 -31.51 -10.65 -7.29
CA HIS A 495 -32.77 -11.36 -7.11
C HIS A 495 -33.97 -10.56 -7.64
N LEU A 496 -34.61 -11.05 -8.71
CA LEU A 496 -35.89 -10.51 -9.18
C LEU A 496 -37.06 -11.47 -8.91
N SER A 497 -37.99 -11.00 -8.08
CA SER A 497 -39.23 -11.64 -7.66
C SER A 497 -40.44 -10.81 -8.10
N PHE A 498 -41.49 -11.46 -8.61
CA PHE A 498 -42.81 -10.83 -8.77
C PHE A 498 -43.94 -11.85 -8.66
N THR A 499 -45.06 -11.44 -8.06
CA THR A 499 -46.26 -12.29 -7.90
C THR A 499 -47.54 -11.52 -8.25
N GLU A 500 -48.50 -12.21 -8.88
CA GLU A 500 -49.82 -11.66 -9.22
C GLU A 500 -50.91 -12.39 -8.41
N ASP A 501 -51.53 -11.71 -7.44
CA ASP A 501 -52.62 -12.30 -6.64
C ASP A 501 -53.94 -12.28 -7.42
N THR A 502 -54.30 -13.44 -7.97
CA THR A 502 -55.54 -13.66 -8.71
C THR A 502 -56.55 -14.53 -7.93
N LYS A 503 -56.73 -14.33 -6.62
CA LYS A 503 -57.67 -15.07 -5.74
C LYS A 503 -59.17 -15.10 -6.15
N ALA A 504 -59.57 -14.46 -7.26
CA ALA A 504 -60.94 -14.45 -7.75
C ALA A 504 -61.05 -14.97 -9.20
N LEU A 505 -62.24 -15.42 -9.59
CA LEU A 505 -62.53 -15.73 -10.99
C LEU A 505 -62.76 -14.41 -11.75
N PHE A 506 -61.78 -13.98 -12.56
CA PHE A 506 -61.75 -12.71 -13.30
C PHE A 506 -61.76 -11.43 -12.42
N PRO A 507 -60.72 -11.18 -11.61
CA PRO A 507 -60.61 -9.96 -10.83
C PRO A 507 -60.44 -8.74 -11.76
N LEU A 508 -61.17 -7.66 -11.49
CA LEU A 508 -61.05 -6.42 -12.26
C LEU A 508 -59.68 -5.74 -12.07
N PHE A 509 -59.10 -5.88 -10.88
CA PHE A 509 -57.75 -5.45 -10.53
C PHE A 509 -56.98 -6.63 -9.99
N ALA A 510 -55.76 -6.85 -10.49
CA ALA A 510 -54.80 -7.75 -9.87
C ALA A 510 -53.90 -6.95 -8.91
N THR A 511 -53.55 -7.54 -7.78
CA THR A 511 -52.44 -7.05 -6.95
C THR A 511 -51.17 -7.64 -7.54
N MET A 512 -50.23 -6.79 -7.93
CA MET A 512 -48.86 -7.21 -8.25
C MET A 512 -47.94 -6.80 -7.11
N HIS A 513 -47.15 -7.75 -6.62
CA HIS A 513 -45.99 -7.51 -5.77
C HIS A 513 -44.74 -7.71 -6.63
N VAL A 514 -43.76 -6.82 -6.50
CA VAL A 514 -42.44 -6.90 -7.12
C VAL A 514 -41.41 -6.65 -6.04
N GLU A 515 -40.35 -7.43 -6.05
CA GLU A 515 -39.22 -7.36 -5.14
C GLU A 515 -37.98 -7.57 -5.99
N ASP A 516 -37.14 -6.54 -6.07
CA ASP A 516 -35.97 -6.48 -6.96
C ASP A 516 -34.75 -6.06 -6.13
N GLU A 517 -33.81 -6.97 -5.99
CA GLU A 517 -32.51 -6.78 -5.34
C GLU A 517 -31.47 -6.75 -6.46
N PHE A 518 -30.95 -5.56 -6.73
CA PHE A 518 -30.02 -5.32 -7.83
C PHE A 518 -28.65 -4.90 -7.29
N ASP A 519 -27.62 -5.62 -7.70
CA ASP A 519 -26.23 -5.37 -7.34
C ASP A 519 -25.70 -4.19 -8.17
N THR A 520 -25.15 -3.19 -7.48
CA THR A 520 -24.65 -1.93 -8.06
C THR A 520 -23.13 -1.89 -8.17
N GLY A 521 -22.41 -2.71 -7.41
CA GLY A 521 -20.94 -2.86 -7.48
C GLY A 521 -20.44 -3.62 -8.69
N ILE A 522 -21.35 -4.11 -9.54
CA ILE A 522 -21.08 -4.64 -10.89
C ILE A 522 -20.72 -3.55 -11.90
N PHE A 523 -20.88 -2.28 -11.55
CA PHE A 523 -20.57 -1.12 -12.39
C PHE A 523 -19.62 -0.12 -11.72
N SER A 524 -19.90 0.31 -10.48
CA SER A 524 -19.09 1.33 -9.78
C SER A 524 -18.12 0.74 -8.76
N GLY A 525 -16.99 1.41 -8.54
CA GLY A 525 -16.11 1.18 -7.39
C GLY A 525 -16.61 1.92 -6.14
N SER A 526 -16.85 3.22 -6.30
CA SER A 526 -17.29 4.15 -5.26
C SER A 526 -18.78 4.52 -5.34
N ASP A 527 -19.26 5.27 -4.35
CA ASP A 527 -20.65 5.79 -4.23
C ASP A 527 -21.24 6.31 -5.55
N ILE A 528 -22.48 5.93 -5.85
CA ILE A 528 -23.23 6.43 -7.02
C ILE A 528 -24.04 7.67 -6.60
N ASP A 529 -23.67 8.84 -7.12
CA ASP A 529 -24.27 10.16 -6.84
C ASP A 529 -25.81 10.16 -6.97
N THR A 530 -26.36 9.52 -8.00
CA THR A 530 -27.81 9.47 -8.26
C THR A 530 -28.26 8.13 -8.86
N PHE A 531 -28.94 7.34 -8.04
CA PHE A 531 -29.60 6.11 -8.46
C PHE A 531 -31.11 6.34 -8.67
N THR A 532 -31.59 6.08 -9.87
CA THR A 532 -32.99 6.10 -10.30
C THR A 532 -33.50 4.69 -10.52
N TYR A 533 -34.66 4.37 -9.94
CA TYR A 533 -35.39 3.13 -10.22
C TYR A 533 -36.82 3.43 -10.67
N THR A 534 -37.20 2.97 -11.87
CA THR A 534 -38.50 3.25 -12.49
C THR A 534 -39.27 1.95 -12.79
N LEU A 535 -40.20 1.57 -11.91
CA LEU A 535 -41.03 0.37 -12.08
C LEU A 535 -42.32 0.65 -12.85
N LYS A 536 -42.43 0.07 -14.05
CA LYS A 536 -43.49 0.34 -15.02
C LYS A 536 -44.52 -0.78 -15.12
N GLY A 537 -45.79 -0.39 -15.19
CA GLY A 537 -46.90 -1.26 -15.61
C GLY A 537 -47.60 -2.05 -14.50
N ILE A 538 -47.15 -1.98 -13.24
CA ILE A 538 -47.85 -2.57 -12.07
C ILE A 538 -49.11 -1.80 -11.64
N GLY A 539 -49.34 -0.60 -12.21
CA GLY A 539 -50.41 0.32 -11.82
C GLY A 539 -50.06 1.13 -10.57
N LYS A 540 -51.09 1.63 -9.86
CA LYS A 540 -50.88 2.51 -8.70
C LYS A 540 -50.45 1.70 -7.45
N PRO A 541 -49.44 2.14 -6.69
CA PRO A 541 -49.04 1.55 -5.40
C PRO A 541 -50.18 1.52 -4.37
N ILE A 542 -50.08 0.61 -3.41
CA ILE A 542 -51.15 0.36 -2.43
C ILE A 542 -50.92 1.09 -1.11
N PHE A 543 -49.69 1.10 -0.57
CA PHE A 543 -49.25 1.83 0.64
C PHE A 543 -47.74 2.17 0.55
N ASP A 544 -47.22 2.99 1.48
CA ASP A 544 -45.98 3.77 1.31
C ASP A 544 -44.84 3.44 2.30
N GLU A 545 -45.17 2.87 3.46
CA GLU A 545 -44.31 2.90 4.67
C GLU A 545 -43.22 1.82 4.76
N GLU A 546 -43.33 0.71 4.00
CA GLU A 546 -42.37 -0.42 4.03
C GLU A 546 -41.62 -0.62 2.69
N MET A 547 -41.68 0.35 1.76
CA MET A 547 -41.16 0.19 0.39
C MET A 547 -39.62 0.30 0.25
N ALA A 548 -38.85 0.23 1.35
CA ALA A 548 -37.40 0.38 1.36
C ALA A 548 -36.79 -0.14 2.68
N ASN A 549 -36.17 -1.32 2.66
CA ASN A 549 -35.11 -1.68 3.62
C ASN A 549 -33.76 -1.22 3.04
N ILE A 550 -33.64 0.08 2.80
CA ILE A 550 -32.38 0.69 2.34
C ILE A 550 -31.60 1.08 3.59
N ALA A 551 -30.44 0.45 3.79
CA ALA A 551 -29.60 0.69 4.95
C ALA A 551 -28.90 2.06 4.86
N GLU A 552 -29.26 2.97 5.76
CA GLU A 552 -28.49 4.18 6.13
C GLU A 552 -27.94 5.01 4.96
N LYS A 553 -28.81 5.51 4.07
CA LYS A 553 -28.46 6.43 2.96
C LYS A 553 -29.25 7.75 2.98
N THR A 554 -28.68 8.78 2.38
CA THR A 554 -29.27 10.12 2.23
C THR A 554 -30.23 10.21 1.03
N GLY A 555 -30.94 11.34 0.89
CA GLY A 555 -31.70 11.70 -0.32
C GLY A 555 -32.72 10.68 -0.88
N LEU A 556 -33.85 10.43 -0.18
CA LEU A 556 -34.93 9.57 -0.70
C LEU A 556 -36.10 10.39 -1.31
N GLU A 557 -36.20 10.44 -2.64
CA GLU A 557 -37.38 10.96 -3.34
C GLU A 557 -38.26 9.85 -3.96
N LYS A 558 -39.59 9.97 -3.82
CA LYS A 558 -40.57 9.00 -4.34
C LYS A 558 -41.62 9.71 -5.20
N THR A 559 -41.80 9.26 -6.44
CA THR A 559 -42.83 9.77 -7.36
C THR A 559 -43.67 8.62 -7.93
N PHE A 560 -44.90 8.48 -7.43
CA PHE A 560 -45.82 7.40 -7.80
C PHE A 560 -46.98 7.90 -8.69
N GLY A 561 -46.95 7.59 -9.99
CA GLY A 561 -47.81 8.22 -10.99
C GLY A 561 -48.36 7.29 -12.09
N GLY A 562 -49.62 6.85 -11.92
CA GLY A 562 -50.38 6.19 -12.99
C GLY A 562 -49.93 4.76 -13.29
N ASN A 563 -48.99 4.60 -14.22
CA ASN A 563 -48.36 3.32 -14.59
C ASN A 563 -46.90 3.22 -14.15
N ASP A 564 -46.23 4.35 -13.93
CA ASP A 564 -44.79 4.44 -13.74
C ASP A 564 -44.51 4.92 -12.31
N ASN A 565 -43.60 4.23 -11.63
CA ASN A 565 -43.32 4.42 -10.22
C ASN A 565 -41.82 4.65 -10.05
N LYS A 566 -41.43 5.90 -9.79
CA LYS A 566 -40.03 6.32 -9.67
C LYS A 566 -39.62 6.41 -8.20
N VAL A 567 -38.48 5.80 -7.88
CA VAL A 567 -37.68 6.07 -6.68
C VAL A 567 -36.38 6.74 -7.15
N ILE A 568 -35.88 7.70 -6.38
CA ILE A 568 -34.55 8.29 -6.52
C ILE A 568 -33.85 8.20 -5.18
N LEU A 569 -32.59 7.78 -5.19
CA LEU A 569 -31.65 7.76 -4.08
C LEU A 569 -30.42 8.60 -4.48
N THR A 570 -29.75 9.21 -3.52
CA THR A 570 -28.39 9.75 -3.68
C THR A 570 -27.42 8.95 -2.82
N ASP A 571 -26.12 9.12 -3.08
CA ASP A 571 -25.05 8.62 -2.21
C ASP A 571 -25.15 7.10 -2.01
N VAL A 572 -25.19 6.37 -3.14
CA VAL A 572 -25.45 4.92 -3.15
C VAL A 572 -24.15 4.13 -3.17
N ASP A 573 -23.64 3.84 -1.96
CA ASP A 573 -22.56 2.86 -1.74
C ASP A 573 -22.81 1.57 -2.55
N PRO A 574 -21.82 1.11 -3.33
CA PRO A 574 -21.98 0.01 -4.27
C PRO A 574 -21.79 -1.37 -3.64
N GLU A 575 -21.19 -1.49 -2.44
CA GLU A 575 -21.06 -2.78 -1.73
C GLU A 575 -22.43 -3.36 -1.34
N ARG A 576 -23.49 -2.54 -1.32
CA ARG A 576 -24.82 -2.92 -0.86
C ARG A 576 -25.85 -2.90 -1.98
N ALA A 577 -26.25 -4.09 -2.43
CA ALA A 577 -27.33 -4.28 -3.39
C ALA A 577 -28.61 -3.49 -3.00
N VAL A 578 -29.20 -2.82 -4.00
CA VAL A 578 -30.36 -1.95 -3.80
C VAL A 578 -31.65 -2.78 -3.84
N VAL A 579 -32.29 -2.94 -2.68
CA VAL A 579 -33.54 -3.71 -2.52
C VAL A 579 -34.78 -2.82 -2.67
N ILE A 580 -35.49 -2.97 -3.78
CA ILE A 580 -36.75 -2.28 -4.08
C ILE A 580 -37.92 -3.25 -4.01
N SER A 581 -38.76 -3.12 -2.98
CA SER A 581 -40.05 -3.84 -2.88
C SER A 581 -41.22 -2.88 -3.14
N ILE A 582 -42.07 -3.17 -4.13
CA ILE A 582 -43.23 -2.34 -4.49
C ILE A 582 -44.46 -3.21 -4.76
N THR A 583 -45.60 -2.83 -4.15
CA THR A 583 -46.89 -3.50 -4.37
C THR A 583 -47.93 -2.57 -5.00
N GLY A 584 -48.42 -2.92 -6.19
CA GLY A 584 -49.36 -2.12 -6.99
C GLY A 584 -50.66 -2.82 -7.36
N LYS A 585 -51.67 -2.03 -7.75
CA LYS A 585 -52.95 -2.50 -8.30
C LYS A 585 -53.04 -2.25 -9.80
N ARG A 586 -52.92 -3.33 -10.59
CA ARG A 586 -53.00 -3.32 -12.05
C ARG A 586 -54.43 -3.55 -12.51
N LEU A 587 -54.97 -2.68 -13.37
CA LEU A 587 -56.27 -2.93 -14.03
C LEU A 587 -56.13 -4.08 -15.04
N SER A 588 -56.88 -5.17 -14.82
CA SER A 588 -56.97 -6.25 -15.80
C SER A 588 -57.89 -5.82 -16.94
N ILE A 589 -57.32 -5.33 -18.05
CA ILE A 589 -58.09 -4.90 -19.23
C ILE A 589 -58.96 -6.05 -19.78
N VAL A 590 -58.49 -7.29 -19.68
CA VAL A 590 -59.28 -8.48 -20.09
C VAL A 590 -60.51 -8.64 -19.19
N ALA A 591 -60.36 -8.55 -17.87
CA ALA A 591 -61.49 -8.57 -16.95
C ALA A 591 -62.41 -7.35 -17.16
N ALA A 592 -61.86 -6.14 -17.40
CA ALA A 592 -62.65 -4.95 -17.68
C ALA A 592 -63.52 -5.09 -18.94
N ILE A 593 -63.01 -5.73 -20.00
CA ILE A 593 -63.79 -6.08 -21.19
C ILE A 593 -64.88 -7.11 -20.85
N ILE A 594 -64.56 -8.18 -20.11
CA ILE A 594 -65.52 -9.21 -19.70
C ILE A 594 -66.65 -8.61 -18.84
N TRP A 595 -66.30 -7.81 -17.82
CA TRP A 595 -67.26 -7.11 -16.95
C TRP A 595 -68.08 -6.06 -17.71
N GLY A 596 -67.47 -5.36 -18.67
CA GLY A 596 -68.19 -4.45 -19.58
C GLY A 596 -69.23 -5.16 -20.45
N ILE A 597 -68.87 -6.30 -21.05
CA ILE A 597 -69.79 -7.15 -21.82
C ILE A 597 -70.90 -7.70 -20.90
N ALA A 598 -70.56 -8.18 -19.70
CA ALA A 598 -71.54 -8.67 -18.73
C ALA A 598 -72.54 -7.57 -18.31
N ALA A 599 -72.07 -6.33 -18.09
CA ALA A 599 -72.92 -5.18 -17.79
C ALA A 599 -73.85 -4.82 -18.97
N ILE A 600 -73.35 -4.84 -20.22
CA ILE A 600 -74.16 -4.62 -21.42
C ILE A 600 -75.24 -5.71 -21.55
N CYS A 601 -74.89 -6.98 -21.33
CA CYS A 601 -75.84 -8.10 -21.34
C CYS A 601 -76.90 -7.98 -20.24
N LEU A 602 -76.53 -7.55 -19.03
CA LEU A 602 -77.49 -7.29 -17.95
C LEU A 602 -78.44 -6.13 -18.29
N ILE A 603 -77.93 -5.03 -18.85
CA ILE A 603 -78.75 -3.89 -19.30
C ILE A 603 -79.72 -4.32 -20.41
N ALA A 604 -79.26 -5.08 -21.41
CA ALA A 604 -80.11 -5.63 -22.46
C ALA A 604 -81.18 -6.60 -21.89
N GLY A 605 -80.83 -7.41 -20.90
CA GLY A 605 -81.77 -8.27 -20.17
C GLY A 605 -82.84 -7.49 -19.42
N VAL A 606 -82.46 -6.45 -18.68
CA VAL A 606 -83.39 -5.56 -17.95
C VAL A 606 -84.32 -4.82 -18.92
N ILE A 607 -83.80 -4.31 -20.04
CA ILE A 607 -84.61 -3.68 -21.10
C ILE A 607 -85.61 -4.70 -21.69
N SER A 608 -85.16 -5.93 -21.96
CA SER A 608 -86.03 -7.00 -22.48
C SER A 608 -87.16 -7.36 -21.51
N ILE A 609 -86.85 -7.45 -20.21
CA ILE A 609 -87.85 -7.63 -19.14
C ILE A 609 -88.83 -6.45 -19.09
N PHE A 610 -88.34 -5.21 -19.23
CA PHE A 610 -89.19 -4.01 -19.23
C PHE A 610 -90.15 -3.98 -20.43
N VAL A 611 -89.68 -4.39 -21.62
CA VAL A 611 -90.53 -4.56 -22.81
C VAL A 611 -91.56 -5.67 -22.60
N PHE A 612 -91.15 -6.81 -22.04
CA PHE A 612 -92.07 -7.93 -21.75
C PHE A 612 -93.17 -7.54 -20.73
N ILE A 613 -92.82 -6.80 -19.69
CA ILE A 613 -93.76 -6.26 -18.70
C ILE A 613 -94.67 -5.18 -19.31
N LYS A 614 -94.16 -4.35 -20.23
CA LYS A 614 -94.97 -3.37 -20.96
C LYS A 614 -96.03 -4.06 -21.81
N ASN A 615 -95.64 -5.05 -22.62
CA ASN A 615 -96.57 -5.76 -23.51
C ASN A 615 -97.69 -6.46 -22.71
N ARG A 616 -97.38 -7.03 -21.54
CA ARG A 616 -98.38 -7.64 -20.63
C ARG A 616 -99.41 -6.68 -20.02
N LYS A 617 -99.32 -5.35 -20.23
CA LYS A 617 -100.34 -4.39 -19.76
C LYS A 617 -101.46 -4.14 -20.78
N GLU A 618 -101.33 -4.59 -22.03
CA GLU A 618 -102.32 -4.30 -23.08
C GLU A 618 -103.42 -5.37 -23.16
N ASP A 619 -103.19 -6.59 -22.65
CA ASP A 619 -104.12 -7.73 -22.71
C ASP A 619 -105.32 -7.66 -21.73
N ILE A 620 -105.37 -6.70 -20.80
CA ILE A 620 -106.40 -6.67 -19.73
C ILE A 620 -107.64 -5.87 -20.14
N ASN A 621 -108.19 -6.12 -21.33
CA ASN A 621 -109.46 -5.51 -21.77
C ASN A 621 -110.20 -6.31 -22.87
N ARG A 622 -111.53 -6.46 -22.68
CA ARG A 622 -112.57 -6.94 -23.63
C ARG A 622 -112.68 -8.47 -23.88
N PRO A 623 -113.86 -8.99 -24.30
CA PRO A 623 -114.45 -10.13 -23.55
C PRO A 623 -114.96 -11.36 -24.35
N ILE A 624 -115.36 -12.36 -23.56
CA ILE A 624 -116.18 -13.58 -23.80
C ILE A 624 -117.62 -13.23 -24.29
N PRO A 625 -118.45 -14.10 -24.95
CA PRO A 625 -118.29 -15.50 -25.43
C PRO A 625 -118.67 -15.75 -26.93
N THR A 626 -118.49 -16.99 -27.45
CA THR A 626 -119.60 -17.89 -27.92
C THR A 626 -119.11 -19.31 -28.29
N VAL A 627 -119.99 -20.32 -28.19
CA VAL A 627 -119.74 -21.75 -28.49
C VAL A 627 -121.00 -22.39 -29.11
N PRO A 628 -120.86 -23.05 -30.28
CA PRO A 628 -121.23 -24.47 -30.49
C PRO A 628 -120.19 -25.19 -31.41
N LYS A 629 -120.19 -26.50 -31.72
CA LYS A 629 -120.69 -27.82 -31.21
C LYS A 629 -120.00 -28.88 -32.13
N ASP A 630 -119.88 -30.20 -31.88
CA ASP A 630 -119.80 -31.11 -30.72
C ASP A 630 -119.37 -32.51 -31.30
N GLU A 631 -119.53 -33.62 -30.56
CA GLU A 631 -119.38 -35.05 -30.99
C GLU A 631 -117.95 -35.59 -31.23
N ASP A 632 -117.49 -36.72 -30.64
CA ASP A 632 -118.04 -37.52 -29.51
C ASP A 632 -117.00 -38.56 -28.97
N ASN A 633 -117.04 -38.90 -27.65
CA ASN A 633 -116.54 -40.14 -26.94
C ASN A 633 -115.07 -40.62 -27.14
N GLU A 634 -114.33 -41.34 -26.26
CA GLU A 634 -114.33 -41.83 -24.85
C GLU A 634 -112.88 -42.41 -24.57
N ALA A 635 -112.36 -42.84 -23.40
CA ALA A 635 -112.72 -42.84 -21.96
C ALA A 635 -111.51 -43.23 -21.04
N VAL A 636 -111.59 -42.86 -19.74
CA VAL A 636 -111.09 -43.51 -18.49
C VAL A 636 -109.69 -44.21 -18.40
N GLY A 637 -108.88 -43.82 -17.40
CA GLY A 637 -107.77 -44.62 -16.82
C GLY A 637 -106.90 -43.90 -15.75
N ASN A 638 -106.55 -44.54 -14.61
CA ASN A 638 -105.84 -43.95 -13.44
C ASN A 638 -105.34 -45.09 -12.46
N PRO A 639 -104.61 -44.88 -11.34
CA PRO A 639 -103.26 -44.31 -11.07
C PRO A 639 -102.33 -45.25 -10.22
N SER A 640 -101.55 -44.71 -9.24
CA SER A 640 -100.62 -45.32 -8.22
C SER A 640 -99.19 -45.67 -8.71
N SER A 641 -98.05 -45.28 -8.10
CA SER A 641 -97.50 -45.20 -6.70
C SER A 641 -96.65 -46.45 -6.33
N ASP A 642 -95.67 -46.49 -5.39
CA ASP A 642 -95.38 -45.67 -4.20
C ASP A 642 -93.89 -45.77 -3.68
N ASN A 643 -93.53 -44.90 -2.71
CA ASN A 643 -92.54 -44.95 -1.56
C ASN A 643 -91.59 -46.19 -1.31
N LYS A 644 -90.46 -46.20 -0.53
CA LYS A 644 -89.75 -45.25 0.39
C LYS A 644 -88.36 -45.75 0.97
N ASN A 645 -87.66 -44.83 1.69
CA ASN A 645 -86.88 -44.99 2.96
C ASN A 645 -85.33 -45.25 3.02
N ASN A 646 -84.78 -44.97 4.23
CA ASN A 646 -83.39 -44.67 4.71
C ASN A 646 -82.99 -45.68 5.86
N PRO A 647 -81.91 -45.60 6.73
CA PRO A 647 -80.77 -44.66 6.92
C PRO A 647 -79.35 -45.32 7.23
N GLY A 648 -78.37 -44.57 7.80
CA GLY A 648 -76.96 -44.95 8.18
C GLY A 648 -76.75 -45.62 9.58
N PRO A 649 -75.65 -45.40 10.40
CA PRO A 649 -74.55 -44.39 10.38
C PRO A 649 -73.12 -44.81 10.94
N THR A 650 -72.19 -43.84 11.23
CA THR A 650 -71.00 -43.84 12.18
C THR A 650 -69.74 -44.72 11.89
N SER A 651 -68.49 -44.50 12.40
CA SER A 651 -67.80 -43.46 13.25
C SER A 651 -66.22 -43.51 13.16
N GLN A 652 -65.51 -42.59 13.85
CA GLN A 652 -64.02 -42.40 14.00
C GLN A 652 -63.37 -43.35 15.09
N PRO A 653 -62.01 -43.44 15.34
CA PRO A 653 -61.14 -42.36 15.92
C PRO A 653 -59.57 -42.36 15.73
N GLU A 654 -58.93 -41.23 16.10
CA GLU A 654 -57.62 -40.92 16.77
C GLU A 654 -56.28 -41.74 16.74
N ASN A 655 -55.20 -41.09 16.22
CA ASN A 655 -54.03 -40.48 16.95
C ASN A 655 -52.68 -41.24 17.32
N LYS A 656 -51.55 -40.52 17.12
CA LYS A 656 -50.20 -40.53 17.81
C LYS A 656 -49.20 -41.72 17.75
N GLN A 657 -47.98 -41.51 17.19
CA GLN A 657 -46.66 -41.38 17.90
C GLN A 657 -45.39 -41.39 16.98
N ALA A 658 -44.25 -40.94 17.55
CA ALA A 658 -42.84 -41.02 17.11
C ALA A 658 -41.96 -41.38 18.36
N PRO A 659 -40.60 -41.52 18.38
CA PRO A 659 -39.56 -41.17 17.38
C PRO A 659 -38.35 -42.17 17.26
N GLY A 660 -37.25 -41.75 16.58
CA GLY A 660 -35.89 -42.36 16.61
C GLY A 660 -35.57 -43.37 15.48
N SER A 661 -34.30 -43.70 15.15
CA SER A 661 -32.98 -43.14 15.54
C SER A 661 -31.83 -43.70 14.66
N ASP A 662 -30.75 -42.93 14.45
CA ASP A 662 -29.43 -43.37 13.94
C ASP A 662 -28.76 -44.45 14.84
N PRO A 663 -27.71 -45.25 14.44
CA PRO A 663 -26.45 -44.73 13.83
C PRO A 663 -25.49 -45.65 12.98
N LYS A 664 -24.43 -45.02 12.42
CA LYS A 664 -23.01 -45.49 12.22
C LYS A 664 -22.62 -46.61 11.23
N SER A 665 -21.80 -46.24 10.23
CA SER A 665 -20.48 -46.83 9.85
C SER A 665 -19.85 -46.01 8.68
N GLY A 666 -18.55 -46.02 8.36
CA GLY A 666 -17.37 -46.55 9.06
C GLY A 666 -16.10 -46.61 8.17
N THR A 667 -15.08 -45.79 8.49
CA THR A 667 -13.62 -45.90 8.17
C THR A 667 -13.12 -46.36 6.79
N GLY A 668 -12.21 -45.57 6.20
CA GLY A 668 -11.26 -46.00 5.17
C GLY A 668 -10.16 -44.95 4.95
N ASP A 669 -8.90 -45.33 5.16
CA ASP A 669 -7.71 -44.48 4.98
C ASP A 669 -7.25 -44.44 3.50
N ASP A 670 -6.42 -43.47 3.08
CA ASP A 670 -4.94 -43.62 3.03
C ASP A 670 -4.19 -42.47 2.29
N VAL A 671 -2.86 -42.43 2.47
CA VAL A 671 -1.80 -41.65 1.75
C VAL A 671 -1.86 -40.11 1.75
N LYS A 672 -0.90 -39.52 2.47
CA LYS A 672 -0.41 -38.14 2.35
C LYS A 672 1.03 -38.15 1.78
N PRO A 673 1.40 -37.35 0.77
CA PRO A 673 2.77 -37.29 0.28
C PRO A 673 3.67 -36.43 1.19
N ASP A 674 4.81 -37.01 1.57
CA ASP A 674 5.85 -36.40 2.39
C ASP A 674 6.79 -35.56 1.48
N ASN A 675 6.78 -34.23 1.56
CA ASN A 675 7.69 -33.39 0.76
C ASN A 675 8.89 -32.92 1.60
N LYS A 676 9.91 -33.78 1.70
CA LYS A 676 11.17 -33.46 2.39
C LYS A 676 12.08 -32.65 1.48
N GLN A 677 12.29 -31.38 1.82
CA GLN A 677 13.32 -30.55 1.19
C GLN A 677 14.71 -31.21 1.35
N VAL A 678 15.44 -31.33 0.25
CA VAL A 678 16.85 -31.75 0.23
C VAL A 678 17.69 -30.52 -0.15
N PRO A 679 18.71 -30.13 0.62
CA PRO A 679 19.55 -28.99 0.28
C PRO A 679 20.35 -29.30 -0.99
N ASN A 680 20.20 -28.45 -2.02
CA ASN A 680 20.93 -28.60 -3.27
C ASN A 680 22.43 -28.30 -3.08
N GLY A 681 23.28 -29.27 -3.40
CA GLY A 681 24.72 -29.04 -3.56
C GLY A 681 25.03 -28.15 -4.79
N PRO A 682 26.27 -27.65 -4.92
CA PRO A 682 26.66 -26.78 -6.03
C PRO A 682 26.48 -27.47 -7.38
N LYS A 683 25.83 -26.77 -8.33
CA LYS A 683 25.57 -27.27 -9.69
C LYS A 683 26.89 -27.28 -10.49
N PRO A 684 27.18 -28.34 -11.27
CA PRO A 684 28.41 -28.42 -12.04
C PRO A 684 28.47 -27.36 -13.15
N VAL A 685 29.65 -26.77 -13.32
CA VAL A 685 29.97 -25.78 -14.37
C VAL A 685 29.84 -26.40 -15.76
N ARG A 686 29.30 -25.63 -16.71
CA ARG A 686 29.11 -26.05 -18.12
C ARG A 686 29.93 -25.14 -19.04
N GLU A 687 30.60 -25.72 -20.03
CA GLU A 687 31.25 -24.95 -21.09
C GLU A 687 30.40 -24.89 -22.36
N THR A 688 30.58 -23.80 -23.11
CA THR A 688 30.07 -23.59 -24.47
C THR A 688 30.99 -24.27 -25.51
N PRO A 689 30.53 -24.48 -26.77
CA PRO A 689 31.35 -25.09 -27.82
C PRO A 689 32.63 -24.30 -28.18
N ASP A 690 32.65 -22.98 -27.96
CA ASP A 690 33.83 -22.12 -28.12
C ASP A 690 34.66 -21.98 -26.81
N GLY A 691 34.35 -22.78 -25.79
CA GLY A 691 35.17 -22.94 -24.58
C GLY A 691 34.99 -21.85 -23.52
N LYS A 692 34.00 -20.97 -23.65
CA LYS A 692 33.57 -20.01 -22.60
C LYS A 692 32.74 -20.72 -21.53
N VAL A 693 32.78 -20.20 -20.30
CA VAL A 693 32.15 -20.82 -19.12
C VAL A 693 30.75 -20.25 -18.91
N ILE A 694 29.75 -21.10 -18.67
CA ILE A 694 28.39 -20.70 -18.27
C ILE A 694 28.29 -20.76 -16.74
N CYS A 695 27.94 -19.65 -16.10
CA CYS A 695 27.78 -19.57 -14.65
C CYS A 695 26.58 -20.42 -14.15
N PRO A 696 26.76 -21.40 -13.24
CA PRO A 696 25.65 -22.20 -12.71
C PRO A 696 24.64 -21.44 -11.85
N GLY A 697 25.03 -20.27 -11.32
CA GLY A 697 24.16 -19.41 -10.51
C GLY A 697 23.18 -18.58 -11.34
N CYS A 698 23.65 -17.87 -12.36
CA CYS A 698 22.85 -16.88 -13.12
C CYS A 698 22.82 -17.10 -14.64
N GLY A 699 23.42 -18.16 -15.18
CA GLY A 699 23.46 -18.44 -16.62
C GLY A 699 24.37 -17.54 -17.46
N LYS A 700 24.97 -16.48 -16.90
CA LYS A 700 25.88 -15.58 -17.64
C LYS A 700 27.06 -16.34 -18.25
N ILE A 701 27.35 -16.06 -19.52
CA ILE A 701 28.52 -16.56 -20.24
C ILE A 701 29.74 -15.70 -19.85
N LEU A 702 30.85 -16.34 -19.52
CA LEU A 702 32.06 -15.75 -18.94
C LEU A 702 33.32 -16.22 -19.67
N ALA A 703 34.40 -15.45 -19.54
CA ALA A 703 35.68 -15.78 -20.15
C ALA A 703 36.27 -17.10 -19.60
N LYS A 704 37.04 -17.80 -20.42
CA LYS A 704 37.68 -19.05 -20.00
C LYS A 704 38.74 -18.75 -18.94
N GLY A 705 38.68 -19.45 -17.80
CA GLY A 705 39.57 -19.22 -16.65
C GLY A 705 39.08 -18.18 -15.64
N THR A 706 37.89 -17.60 -15.81
CA THR A 706 37.23 -16.80 -14.76
C THR A 706 36.92 -17.68 -13.54
N LEU A 707 37.41 -17.30 -12.36
CA LEU A 707 37.23 -18.03 -11.09
C LEU A 707 35.92 -17.69 -10.34
N PHE A 708 35.34 -16.52 -10.62
CA PHE A 708 34.13 -16.01 -9.95
C PHE A 708 33.26 -15.22 -10.94
N CYS A 709 31.95 -15.43 -10.90
CA CYS A 709 31.01 -14.66 -11.71
C CYS A 709 30.81 -13.24 -11.13
N GLY A 710 31.38 -12.23 -11.80
CA GLY A 710 31.19 -10.80 -11.44
C GLY A 710 29.77 -10.24 -11.59
N MET A 711 28.74 -11.07 -11.74
CA MET A 711 27.33 -10.69 -11.69
C MET A 711 26.59 -11.25 -10.45
N CYS A 712 27.04 -12.39 -9.90
CA CYS A 712 26.34 -13.06 -8.80
C CYS A 712 27.28 -13.74 -7.78
N GLY A 713 28.58 -13.41 -7.78
CA GLY A 713 29.58 -13.95 -6.85
C GLY A 713 29.93 -15.44 -7.02
N TYR A 714 29.17 -16.20 -7.82
CA TYR A 714 29.29 -17.65 -7.90
C TYR A 714 30.68 -18.10 -8.34
N ARG A 715 31.32 -18.93 -7.52
CA ARG A 715 32.65 -19.51 -7.78
C ARG A 715 32.57 -20.65 -8.80
N LEU A 716 33.53 -20.68 -9.71
CA LEU A 716 33.59 -21.58 -10.87
C LEU A 716 34.74 -22.59 -10.76
#